data_AF-A0A7G2CN12-F1
#
_entry.id   AF-A0A7G2CN12-F1
#
_cell.length_a   1.000
_cell.length_b   1.000
_cell.length_c   1.000
_cell.angle_alpha   90.00
_cell.angle_beta   90.00
_cell.angle_gamma   90.00
#
_symmetry.space_group_name_H-M   'P 1'
#
loop_
_entity.id
_entity.type
_entity.pdbx_description
1 polymer ?
#
loop_
_entity_poly.entity_id
_entity_poly.type
_entity_poly.pdbx_seq_one_letter_code
_entity_poly.pdbx_strand_id
1 'polypeptide(L)'
;MTEHLAGYGVLANSNASGQFSNCLFDSNQHAARLGLGARTVFRRCRFFRQAGEAILLGDRCKGDIVNCIFKDTRSIHLRVVGPGTTPKIEGNDFSTETPFTAILCEDRCAPQIMGNKLSFIQNSAIVVQEKAQPEIAKNTFDRCKSGVLISSESKGKMGGNSFTTMSEFAFKITGYDTKPVIDENSILGGKAVGILVHGYGAAPTVKYNSLDENVVGLRLQEGAEGEFTHNTFRRHDTAIHVDDCGGYFTGNNIYDSTEAGIKVLGSHAMPYFVRNTVQSGKKTGLWITGGQGRFTCNAISLNGTSGGLLEGAATQFVFVANEFHNNGGCGLAVTGGGTPQLYCNVFTENKRGGVEVSDKQTAPVLEGNYFKHNFRHGILFRSGAAGKMQTSVFTATQEGPAVVVDDEAEPSFEDLVLFNNGSGGLLVKPGGTCTALRCLFVRNVGEAACTVKGNETTITKLTGCVFVENSCSLLAAAATNTELTACAFLGQHSDGPAVTVTKDASPSFTHCLFALAKCGLASTGHARLKRSIFYDCNTGAELQDGGTSLFECEVLAGGTGVNITGGLPSLMGSLFASCTKSGITVSGGAPSISECGVLRCAKGLTLDGSAEGSVENNRIFWNQENILVNDNAATEIRNNLIYDAVSIGVHVRNGAPKLMNNVIFDNLYAGVAVDGATGGKLEGNDIYFPRDDGALVVKDKGDTKKVFSTASNTLRNGISPPGCAQYKTLAERQQQYKAVENEKEKSYANYVDLRKLIDETTAFTLLRVTEMASRSVASSHKVQWLLKDGKDDDADGSPLSPTNGGKEAVDHHLEPFASRWDKLSVRVERGGPAGEGAGESTAATSGRLLPFLPAGEPPSRGVVHQLPPGHHRHRRVGERTAPDQQKYHSV
;
A
#
# COMPACT_ATOMS: atom_id res chain seq x y z
N MET A 1 -2.92 64.51 -49.92
CA MET A 1 -2.27 63.21 -50.22
C MET A 1 -0.75 63.35 -50.36
N THR A 2 -0.12 64.33 -49.70
CA THR A 2 1.23 64.82 -50.06
C THR A 2 2.14 65.22 -48.90
N GLU A 3 1.67 65.31 -47.65
CA GLU A 3 2.50 65.79 -46.52
C GLU A 3 3.13 64.67 -45.64
N HIS A 4 2.90 63.39 -45.96
CA HIS A 4 3.49 62.26 -45.22
C HIS A 4 4.34 61.31 -46.10
N LEU A 5 4.85 61.81 -47.23
CA LEU A 5 5.73 61.03 -48.12
C LEU A 5 7.22 61.11 -47.74
N ALA A 6 7.60 62.04 -46.87
CA ALA A 6 8.99 62.23 -46.44
C ALA A 6 9.48 61.02 -45.62
N GLY A 7 10.48 60.31 -46.13
CA GLY A 7 11.23 59.29 -45.40
C GLY A 7 11.11 57.84 -45.88
N TYR A 8 10.17 57.51 -46.77
CA TYR A 8 10.03 56.16 -47.32
C TYR A 8 10.86 55.98 -48.59
N GLY A 9 11.75 54.97 -48.63
CA GLY A 9 12.50 54.60 -49.84
C GLY A 9 11.60 53.99 -50.93
N VAL A 10 10.63 53.16 -50.55
CA VAL A 10 9.58 52.60 -51.42
C VAL A 10 8.21 52.75 -50.75
N LEU A 11 7.24 53.28 -51.48
CA LEU A 11 5.83 53.28 -51.06
C LEU A 11 4.99 52.57 -52.13
N ALA A 12 4.27 51.52 -51.74
CA ALA A 12 3.34 50.81 -52.63
C ALA A 12 1.98 50.63 -51.96
N ASN A 13 0.92 51.07 -52.63
CA ASN A 13 -0.45 51.02 -52.12
C ASN A 13 -1.42 50.61 -53.23
N SER A 14 -2.69 50.35 -52.88
CA SER A 14 -3.80 50.17 -53.82
C SER A 14 -3.56 49.06 -54.85
N ASN A 15 -3.20 47.87 -54.37
CA ASN A 15 -2.82 46.69 -55.16
C ASN A 15 -1.57 46.84 -56.05
N ALA A 16 -0.75 47.88 -55.86
CA ALA A 16 0.51 48.04 -56.59
C ALA A 16 1.41 46.80 -56.48
N SER A 17 2.00 46.42 -57.61
CA SER A 17 2.97 45.33 -57.74
C SER A 17 4.31 45.89 -58.22
N GLY A 18 5.39 45.28 -57.76
CA GLY A 18 6.76 45.61 -58.15
C GLY A 18 7.72 44.52 -57.68
N GLN A 19 8.93 44.48 -58.21
CA GLN A 19 9.96 43.55 -57.76
C GLN A 19 11.30 44.26 -57.63
N PHE A 20 11.86 44.23 -56.43
CA PHE A 20 13.21 44.68 -56.12
C PHE A 20 14.10 43.44 -55.97
N SER A 21 15.27 43.43 -56.60
CA SER A 21 16.17 42.27 -56.57
C SER A 21 17.63 42.70 -56.49
N ASN A 22 18.34 42.22 -55.46
CA ASN A 22 19.73 42.57 -55.14
C ASN A 22 19.95 44.07 -54.78
N CYS A 23 18.89 44.80 -54.40
CA CYS A 23 18.97 46.22 -54.05
C CYS A 23 19.60 46.45 -52.66
N LEU A 24 20.23 47.62 -52.46
CA LEU A 24 20.65 48.10 -51.14
C LEU A 24 19.75 49.28 -50.73
N PHE A 25 19.13 49.16 -49.56
CA PHE A 25 18.44 50.23 -48.86
C PHE A 25 19.25 50.56 -47.62
N ASP A 26 19.77 51.78 -47.53
CA ASP A 26 20.71 52.18 -46.50
C ASP A 26 20.32 53.56 -45.95
N SER A 27 20.33 53.71 -44.62
CA SER A 27 20.20 55.02 -43.95
C SER A 27 18.90 55.81 -44.27
N ASN A 28 17.79 55.11 -44.53
CA ASN A 28 16.47 55.76 -44.71
C ASN A 28 15.77 55.98 -43.36
N GLN A 29 14.74 56.83 -43.34
CA GLN A 29 13.79 56.85 -42.22
C GLN A 29 12.99 55.54 -42.19
N HIS A 30 12.51 55.07 -43.34
CA HIS A 30 11.91 53.76 -43.54
C HIS A 30 12.30 53.23 -44.93
N ALA A 31 12.71 51.97 -45.08
CA ALA A 31 13.12 51.48 -46.40
C ALA A 31 11.91 51.21 -47.31
N ALA A 32 10.84 50.59 -46.79
CA ALA A 32 9.62 50.35 -47.55
C ALA A 32 8.33 50.39 -46.71
N ARG A 33 7.23 50.84 -47.33
CA ARG A 33 5.87 50.73 -46.81
C ARG A 33 4.95 50.18 -47.89
N LEU A 34 4.39 49.00 -47.65
CA LEU A 34 3.42 48.33 -48.52
C LEU A 34 2.06 48.29 -47.82
N GLY A 35 0.95 48.57 -48.51
CA GLY A 35 -0.38 48.50 -47.92
C GLY A 35 -1.50 48.39 -48.96
N LEU A 36 -2.76 48.36 -48.47
CA LEU A 36 -3.96 48.36 -49.31
C LEU A 36 -3.90 47.34 -50.46
N GLY A 37 -3.56 46.09 -50.16
CA GLY A 37 -3.49 44.99 -51.14
C GLY A 37 -2.20 44.90 -51.97
N ALA A 38 -1.18 45.72 -51.69
CA ALA A 38 0.09 45.71 -52.43
C ALA A 38 0.77 44.33 -52.46
N ARG A 39 1.48 44.06 -53.56
CA ARG A 39 2.13 42.76 -53.88
C ARG A 39 3.61 42.92 -54.24
N THR A 40 4.25 43.98 -53.76
CA THR A 40 5.66 44.27 -54.07
C THR A 40 6.59 43.28 -53.39
N VAL A 41 7.48 42.67 -54.17
CA VAL A 41 8.40 41.62 -53.71
C VAL A 41 9.82 42.14 -53.57
N PHE A 42 10.52 41.77 -52.49
CA PHE A 42 11.94 42.03 -52.28
C PHE A 42 12.72 40.69 -52.28
N ARG A 43 13.72 40.56 -53.15
CA ARG A 43 14.58 39.35 -53.23
C ARG A 43 16.06 39.70 -53.10
N ARG A 44 16.80 39.04 -52.20
CA ARG A 44 18.26 39.26 -52.02
C ARG A 44 18.65 40.72 -51.73
N CYS A 45 17.73 41.51 -51.21
CA CYS A 45 17.96 42.92 -50.88
C CYS A 45 18.65 43.06 -49.51
N ARG A 46 19.35 44.17 -49.29
CA ARG A 46 20.02 44.51 -48.03
C ARG A 46 19.39 45.75 -47.43
N PHE A 47 19.05 45.72 -46.15
CA PHE A 47 18.37 46.78 -45.41
C PHE A 47 19.21 47.16 -44.18
N PHE A 48 20.05 48.20 -44.32
CA PHE A 48 21.03 48.60 -43.30
C PHE A 48 20.71 49.98 -42.72
N ARG A 49 20.93 50.16 -41.40
CA ARG A 49 20.96 51.48 -40.75
C ARG A 49 19.67 52.31 -40.85
N GLN A 50 18.50 51.68 -40.90
CA GLN A 50 17.22 52.43 -40.96
C GLN A 50 16.94 53.11 -39.61
N ALA A 51 16.42 54.34 -39.63
CA ALA A 51 16.12 55.10 -38.41
C ALA A 51 14.78 54.70 -37.76
N GLY A 52 13.79 54.35 -38.57
CA GLY A 52 12.51 53.73 -38.17
C GLY A 52 12.38 52.30 -38.71
N GLU A 53 11.15 51.79 -38.77
CA GLU A 53 10.82 50.45 -39.28
C GLU A 53 11.42 50.21 -40.67
N ALA A 54 12.11 49.08 -40.90
CA ALA A 54 12.72 48.85 -42.22
C ALA A 54 11.67 48.54 -43.29
N ILE A 55 10.76 47.60 -43.04
CA ILE A 55 9.57 47.38 -43.90
C ILE A 55 8.29 47.29 -43.05
N LEU A 56 7.31 48.11 -43.40
CA LEU A 56 5.92 48.00 -42.93
C LEU A 56 5.05 47.33 -44.01
N LEU A 57 4.33 46.27 -43.63
CA LEU A 57 3.33 45.57 -44.45
C LEU A 57 1.95 45.72 -43.79
N GLY A 58 1.11 46.60 -44.32
CA GLY A 58 -0.27 46.85 -43.85
C GLY A 58 -1.35 46.11 -44.64
N ASP A 59 -2.61 46.37 -44.30
CA ASP A 59 -3.84 45.71 -44.75
C ASP A 59 -3.79 45.02 -46.12
N ARG A 60 -4.12 43.72 -46.12
CA ARG A 60 -4.26 42.85 -47.29
C ARG A 60 -2.99 42.69 -48.12
N CYS A 61 -1.82 43.12 -47.63
CA CYS A 61 -0.57 43.02 -48.35
C CYS A 61 -0.13 41.55 -48.55
N LYS A 62 0.41 41.27 -49.74
CA LYS A 62 0.96 39.96 -50.16
C LYS A 62 2.34 40.13 -50.81
N GLY A 63 3.12 41.08 -50.31
CA GLY A 63 4.47 41.37 -50.77
C GLY A 63 5.49 40.46 -50.09
N ASP A 64 6.12 39.56 -50.84
CA ASP A 64 7.09 38.60 -50.32
C ASP A 64 8.47 39.23 -50.06
N ILE A 65 9.15 38.78 -49.02
CA ILE A 65 10.48 39.22 -48.58
C ILE A 65 11.36 37.97 -48.48
N VAL A 66 12.26 37.78 -49.45
CA VAL A 66 12.93 36.48 -49.67
C VAL A 66 14.45 36.62 -49.79
N ASN A 67 15.19 35.89 -48.96
CA ASN A 67 16.66 35.89 -48.92
C ASN A 67 17.30 37.27 -48.70
N CYS A 68 16.61 38.19 -48.01
CA CYS A 68 17.10 39.53 -47.69
C CYS A 68 17.92 39.56 -46.39
N ILE A 69 18.73 40.60 -46.21
CA ILE A 69 19.58 40.79 -45.02
C ILE A 69 19.20 42.11 -44.33
N PHE A 70 18.96 42.05 -43.02
CA PHE A 70 18.56 43.19 -42.18
C PHE A 70 19.60 43.44 -41.08
N LYS A 71 20.12 44.67 -40.98
CA LYS A 71 21.12 45.06 -39.97
C LYS A 71 20.94 46.49 -39.47
N ASP A 72 21.39 46.75 -38.24
CA ASP A 72 21.55 48.08 -37.64
C ASP A 72 20.29 48.99 -37.68
N THR A 73 19.09 48.41 -37.69
CA THR A 73 17.84 49.20 -37.68
C THR A 73 17.52 49.67 -36.28
N ARG A 74 17.26 50.97 -36.10
CA ARG A 74 16.98 51.61 -34.81
C ARG A 74 15.51 51.46 -34.36
N SER A 75 14.85 50.43 -34.86
CA SER A 75 13.43 50.13 -34.68
C SER A 75 13.18 48.68 -35.14
N ILE A 76 11.94 48.30 -35.40
CA ILE A 76 11.56 46.97 -35.87
C ILE A 76 12.09 46.73 -37.30
N HIS A 77 12.65 45.56 -37.60
CA HIS A 77 13.07 45.25 -38.98
C HIS A 77 11.86 45.04 -39.89
N LEU A 78 10.97 44.08 -39.57
CA LEU A 78 9.74 43.81 -40.30
C LEU A 78 8.52 43.96 -39.41
N ARG A 79 7.56 44.80 -39.82
CA ARG A 79 6.27 44.92 -39.15
C ARG A 79 5.16 44.51 -40.11
N VAL A 80 4.38 43.51 -39.71
CA VAL A 80 3.26 42.95 -40.45
C VAL A 80 1.98 43.23 -39.66
N VAL A 81 1.04 43.94 -40.27
CA VAL A 81 -0.18 44.40 -39.60
C VAL A 81 -1.39 44.30 -40.52
N GLY A 82 -2.55 44.09 -39.92
CA GLY A 82 -3.84 44.26 -40.56
C GLY A 82 -4.41 42.97 -41.19
N PRO A 83 -5.74 42.90 -41.30
CA PRO A 83 -6.44 41.69 -41.72
C PRO A 83 -6.14 41.33 -43.19
N GLY A 84 -5.97 40.03 -43.44
CA GLY A 84 -5.69 39.49 -44.76
C GLY A 84 -4.28 39.77 -45.29
N THR A 85 -3.40 40.34 -44.46
CA THR A 85 -1.97 40.49 -44.76
C THR A 85 -1.27 39.15 -44.60
N THR A 86 -0.83 38.56 -45.73
CA THR A 86 -0.27 37.18 -45.80
C THR A 86 1.01 37.11 -46.64
N PRO A 87 2.09 37.84 -46.30
CA PRO A 87 3.36 37.80 -47.02
C PRO A 87 4.16 36.53 -46.70
N LYS A 88 5.03 36.10 -47.62
CA LYS A 88 6.12 35.18 -47.31
C LYS A 88 7.35 35.94 -46.83
N ILE A 89 7.90 35.54 -45.70
CA ILE A 89 9.14 36.04 -45.12
C ILE A 89 10.06 34.83 -45.05
N GLU A 90 10.85 34.60 -46.11
CA GLU A 90 11.55 33.34 -46.36
C GLU A 90 13.07 33.51 -46.48
N GLY A 91 13.86 32.73 -45.72
CA GLY A 91 15.32 32.65 -45.88
C GLY A 91 16.10 33.93 -45.54
N ASN A 92 15.50 34.87 -44.80
CA ASN A 92 16.13 36.15 -44.48
C ASN A 92 17.09 36.05 -43.29
N ASP A 93 18.08 36.96 -43.26
CA ASP A 93 19.07 37.05 -42.18
C ASP A 93 18.88 38.32 -41.35
N PHE A 94 18.56 38.12 -40.07
CA PHE A 94 18.42 39.14 -39.01
C PHE A 94 19.55 39.00 -37.96
N SER A 95 20.73 38.49 -38.34
CA SER A 95 21.90 38.39 -37.46
C SER A 95 22.51 39.79 -37.20
N THR A 96 21.95 40.51 -36.24
CA THR A 96 22.39 41.86 -35.84
C THR A 96 22.16 42.06 -34.35
N GLU A 97 23.12 42.69 -33.66
CA GLU A 97 22.92 43.05 -32.26
C GLU A 97 21.95 44.25 -32.20
N THR A 98 20.80 44.07 -31.55
CA THR A 98 19.73 45.08 -31.54
C THR A 98 18.83 44.95 -30.31
N PRO A 99 18.41 46.06 -29.65
CA PRO A 99 17.40 46.03 -28.60
C PRO A 99 15.95 46.00 -29.13
N PHE A 100 15.76 45.93 -30.45
CA PHE A 100 14.44 45.96 -31.09
C PHE A 100 14.00 44.57 -31.60
N THR A 101 12.70 44.37 -31.74
CA THR A 101 12.11 43.15 -32.32
C THR A 101 12.44 43.04 -33.82
N ALA A 102 12.77 41.83 -34.30
CA ALA A 102 13.05 41.64 -35.72
C ALA A 102 11.76 41.51 -36.54
N ILE A 103 10.78 40.73 -36.10
CA ILE A 103 9.50 40.58 -36.79
C ILE A 103 8.33 40.80 -35.82
N LEU A 104 7.49 41.80 -36.09
CA LEU A 104 6.27 42.07 -35.34
C LEU A 104 5.05 41.73 -36.19
N CYS A 105 4.13 40.93 -35.65
CA CYS A 105 2.87 40.50 -36.29
C CYS A 105 1.67 40.98 -35.45
N GLU A 106 0.81 41.80 -36.05
CA GLU A 106 -0.29 42.53 -35.39
C GLU A 106 -1.61 42.49 -36.20
N ASP A 107 -2.71 42.92 -35.58
CA ASP A 107 -4.09 42.95 -36.10
C ASP A 107 -4.44 41.88 -37.15
N ARG A 108 -4.65 40.62 -36.71
CA ARG A 108 -5.18 39.53 -37.56
C ARG A 108 -4.40 39.22 -38.84
N CYS A 109 -3.13 39.63 -38.93
CA CYS A 109 -2.25 39.20 -40.03
C CYS A 109 -1.89 37.70 -39.91
N ALA A 110 -1.53 37.08 -41.04
CA ALA A 110 -1.12 35.67 -41.11
C ALA A 110 0.06 35.48 -42.09
N PRO A 111 1.26 35.98 -41.75
CA PRO A 111 2.47 35.79 -42.56
C PRO A 111 3.03 34.37 -42.46
N GLN A 112 3.77 33.94 -43.50
CA GLN A 112 4.56 32.71 -43.50
C GLN A 112 6.03 33.05 -43.26
N ILE A 113 6.53 32.80 -42.06
CA ILE A 113 7.89 33.14 -41.60
C ILE A 113 8.74 31.85 -41.63
N MET A 114 9.38 31.58 -42.77
CA MET A 114 10.01 30.30 -43.09
C MET A 114 11.54 30.38 -43.19
N GLY A 115 12.27 29.50 -42.52
CA GLY A 115 13.71 29.30 -42.80
C GLY A 115 14.63 30.51 -42.54
N ASN A 116 14.18 31.48 -41.75
CA ASN A 116 14.96 32.70 -41.46
C ASN A 116 15.98 32.44 -40.36
N LYS A 117 17.06 33.22 -40.36
CA LYS A 117 18.05 33.25 -39.29
C LYS A 117 17.88 34.51 -38.46
N LEU A 118 17.70 34.35 -37.16
CA LEU A 118 17.55 35.42 -36.18
C LEU A 118 18.66 35.26 -35.13
N SER A 119 19.48 36.28 -34.91
CA SER A 119 20.59 36.15 -33.96
C SER A 119 20.98 37.47 -33.31
N PHE A 120 21.43 37.41 -32.05
CA PHE A 120 21.91 38.56 -31.23
C PHE A 120 20.85 39.61 -30.84
N ILE A 121 19.57 39.31 -31.03
CA ILE A 121 18.45 40.20 -30.70
C ILE A 121 18.24 40.26 -29.17
N GLN A 122 18.38 41.44 -28.57
CA GLN A 122 18.29 41.70 -27.13
C GLN A 122 16.84 41.93 -26.62
N ASN A 123 15.85 41.60 -27.44
CA ASN A 123 14.42 41.63 -27.14
C ASN A 123 13.76 40.35 -27.68
N SER A 124 12.43 40.30 -27.83
CA SER A 124 11.73 39.22 -28.54
C SER A 124 12.01 39.30 -30.03
N ALA A 125 12.60 38.24 -30.59
CA ALA A 125 12.97 38.16 -31.99
C ALA A 125 11.74 38.18 -32.91
N ILE A 126 10.69 37.44 -32.54
CA ILE A 126 9.36 37.55 -33.13
C ILE A 126 8.33 37.87 -32.05
N VAL A 127 7.42 38.79 -32.33
CA VAL A 127 6.25 39.12 -31.49
C VAL A 127 4.97 38.90 -32.30
N VAL A 128 4.00 38.22 -31.71
CA VAL A 128 2.71 37.86 -32.30
C VAL A 128 1.60 38.33 -31.35
N GLN A 129 0.84 39.34 -31.76
CA GLN A 129 -0.20 39.93 -30.92
C GLN A 129 -1.44 40.34 -31.73
N GLU A 130 -2.50 40.75 -31.02
CA GLU A 130 -3.75 41.25 -31.60
C GLU A 130 -4.40 40.28 -32.61
N LYS A 131 -4.67 39.05 -32.15
CA LYS A 131 -5.34 37.98 -32.93
C LYS A 131 -4.58 37.57 -34.20
N ALA A 132 -3.29 37.89 -34.32
CA ALA A 132 -2.44 37.44 -35.43
C ALA A 132 -2.33 35.90 -35.44
N GLN A 133 -2.13 35.33 -36.63
CA GLN A 133 -2.08 33.88 -36.87
C GLN A 133 -0.96 33.48 -37.84
N PRO A 134 0.32 33.76 -37.52
CA PRO A 134 1.45 33.42 -38.38
C PRO A 134 1.71 31.91 -38.44
N GLU A 135 2.38 31.51 -39.51
CA GLU A 135 3.05 30.22 -39.64
C GLU A 135 4.56 30.46 -39.49
N ILE A 136 5.17 29.95 -38.42
CA ILE A 136 6.59 30.16 -38.08
C ILE A 136 7.29 28.81 -38.11
N ALA A 137 8.06 28.51 -39.16
CA ALA A 137 8.67 27.19 -39.30
C ALA A 137 10.10 27.19 -39.83
N LYS A 138 10.88 26.21 -39.35
CA LYS A 138 12.27 25.96 -39.79
C LYS A 138 13.23 27.14 -39.60
N ASN A 139 12.88 28.12 -38.76
CA ASN A 139 13.74 29.26 -38.44
C ASN A 139 14.79 28.86 -37.39
N THR A 140 15.93 29.54 -37.42
CA THR A 140 17.01 29.38 -36.43
C THR A 140 17.14 30.65 -35.60
N PHE A 141 17.07 30.50 -34.29
CA PHE A 141 17.26 31.56 -33.29
C PHE A 141 18.52 31.26 -32.49
N ASP A 142 19.52 32.15 -32.49
CA ASP A 142 20.75 31.99 -31.68
C ASP A 142 21.13 33.26 -30.91
N ARG A 143 21.47 33.11 -29.62
CA ARG A 143 21.89 34.23 -28.75
C ARG A 143 20.88 35.38 -28.69
N CYS A 144 19.60 35.05 -28.83
CA CYS A 144 18.51 35.99 -28.63
C CYS A 144 18.12 36.04 -27.15
N LYS A 145 17.59 37.18 -26.72
CA LYS A 145 16.98 37.31 -25.39
C LYS A 145 15.73 36.44 -25.29
N SER A 146 14.80 36.67 -26.21
CA SER A 146 13.52 35.99 -26.29
C SER A 146 13.24 35.56 -27.73
N GLY A 147 12.75 34.34 -27.94
CA GLY A 147 12.53 33.78 -29.27
C GLY A 147 11.24 34.30 -29.89
N VAL A 148 10.12 33.68 -29.52
CA VAL A 148 8.77 34.10 -29.94
C VAL A 148 7.92 34.45 -28.71
N LEU A 149 7.35 35.66 -28.71
CA LEU A 149 6.33 36.10 -27.78
C LEU A 149 4.96 36.05 -28.46
N ILE A 150 3.98 35.39 -27.83
CA ILE A 150 2.60 35.28 -28.32
C ILE A 150 1.64 35.84 -27.26
N SER A 151 0.78 36.79 -27.64
CA SER A 151 -0.16 37.46 -26.74
C SER A 151 -1.51 37.84 -27.38
N SER A 152 -2.44 38.33 -26.57
CA SER A 152 -3.65 39.05 -27.02
C SER A 152 -4.49 38.28 -28.04
N GLU A 153 -5.07 37.16 -27.61
CA GLU A 153 -5.95 36.27 -28.41
C GLU A 153 -5.28 35.69 -29.67
N SER A 154 -3.95 35.75 -29.77
CA SER A 154 -3.22 35.28 -30.95
C SER A 154 -3.09 33.77 -31.00
N LYS A 155 -3.03 33.27 -32.23
CA LYS A 155 -2.95 31.84 -32.56
C LYS A 155 -1.83 31.68 -33.61
N GLY A 156 -1.73 30.52 -34.24
CA GLY A 156 -0.69 30.26 -35.24
C GLY A 156 0.00 28.93 -35.02
N LYS A 157 0.81 28.53 -36.00
CA LYS A 157 1.54 27.25 -36.00
C LYS A 157 3.03 27.51 -36.00
N MET A 158 3.74 26.86 -35.07
CA MET A 158 5.16 27.11 -34.81
C MET A 158 5.91 25.77 -34.86
N GLY A 159 6.42 25.44 -36.05
CA GLY A 159 6.83 24.07 -36.42
C GLY A 159 8.31 23.91 -36.76
N GLY A 160 9.02 22.99 -36.11
CA GLY A 160 10.37 22.59 -36.53
C GLY A 160 11.42 23.71 -36.49
N ASN A 161 11.28 24.69 -35.59
CA ASN A 161 12.27 25.75 -35.38
C ASN A 161 13.38 25.30 -34.43
N SER A 162 14.55 25.91 -34.54
CA SER A 162 15.72 25.63 -33.69
C SER A 162 16.08 26.85 -32.85
N PHE A 163 16.17 26.69 -31.53
CA PHE A 163 16.54 27.74 -30.58
C PHE A 163 17.81 27.34 -29.83
N THR A 164 18.82 28.21 -29.86
CA THR A 164 20.09 28.02 -29.16
C THR A 164 20.52 29.25 -28.37
N THR A 165 21.15 29.04 -27.22
CA THR A 165 21.76 30.11 -26.41
C THR A 165 20.77 31.22 -25.98
N MET A 166 19.55 30.85 -25.62
CA MET A 166 18.51 31.80 -25.23
C MET A 166 18.75 32.34 -23.80
N SER A 167 18.55 33.66 -23.57
CA SER A 167 18.82 34.26 -22.25
C SER A 167 17.59 34.43 -21.34
N GLU A 168 16.36 34.44 -21.87
CA GLU A 168 15.12 34.38 -21.07
C GLU A 168 14.18 33.23 -21.48
N PHE A 169 13.76 33.16 -22.76
CA PHE A 169 12.86 32.10 -23.22
C PHE A 169 12.84 31.87 -24.74
N ALA A 170 12.66 30.62 -25.17
CA ALA A 170 12.40 30.32 -26.58
C ALA A 170 10.97 30.68 -26.97
N PHE A 171 9.98 30.31 -26.15
CA PHE A 171 8.58 30.73 -26.31
C PHE A 171 8.02 31.32 -25.02
N LYS A 172 7.30 32.45 -25.13
CA LYS A 172 6.41 32.96 -24.08
C LYS A 172 5.00 33.11 -24.62
N ILE A 173 4.04 32.47 -23.98
CA ILE A 173 2.61 32.49 -24.31
C ILE A 173 1.89 33.19 -23.16
N THR A 174 1.10 34.22 -23.44
CA THR A 174 0.41 34.99 -22.41
C THR A 174 -0.90 35.62 -22.87
N GLY A 175 -1.75 36.04 -21.93
CA GLY A 175 -3.02 36.70 -22.22
C GLY A 175 -4.16 35.77 -22.63
N TYR A 176 -5.36 36.32 -22.63
CA TYR A 176 -6.63 35.61 -22.81
C TYR A 176 -6.81 35.07 -24.24
N ASP A 177 -7.38 33.86 -24.35
CA ASP A 177 -7.61 33.07 -25.57
C ASP A 177 -6.38 32.91 -26.49
N THR A 178 -5.18 33.07 -25.94
CA THR A 178 -3.91 32.88 -26.66
C THR A 178 -3.60 31.38 -26.76
N LYS A 179 -3.77 30.83 -27.97
CA LYS A 179 -3.78 29.37 -28.24
C LYS A 179 -2.94 29.01 -29.48
N PRO A 180 -1.60 29.15 -29.43
CA PRO A 180 -0.71 28.71 -30.49
C PRO A 180 -0.50 27.19 -30.46
N VAL A 181 -0.12 26.62 -31.60
CA VAL A 181 0.35 25.23 -31.73
C VAL A 181 1.86 25.23 -31.91
N ILE A 182 2.58 24.56 -31.00
CA ILE A 182 4.06 24.50 -30.96
C ILE A 182 4.46 23.03 -31.19
N ASP A 183 5.04 22.74 -32.35
CA ASP A 183 5.20 21.38 -32.91
C ASP A 183 6.65 21.12 -33.34
N GLU A 184 7.22 19.97 -33.00
CA GLU A 184 8.53 19.50 -33.51
C GLU A 184 9.74 20.46 -33.32
N ASN A 185 9.69 21.43 -32.40
CA ASN A 185 10.79 22.39 -32.21
C ASN A 185 11.94 21.80 -31.37
N SER A 186 13.16 22.26 -31.65
CA SER A 186 14.36 21.95 -30.87
C SER A 186 14.77 23.17 -30.04
N ILE A 187 14.78 23.04 -28.72
CA ILE A 187 15.13 24.10 -27.77
C ILE A 187 16.33 23.61 -26.94
N LEU A 188 17.53 24.08 -27.29
CA LEU A 188 18.79 23.62 -26.69
C LEU A 188 19.53 24.78 -26.02
N GLY A 189 19.86 24.63 -24.75
CA GLY A 189 20.86 25.46 -24.08
C GLY A 189 20.40 26.90 -23.79
N GLY A 190 20.21 27.19 -22.50
CA GLY A 190 19.94 28.54 -22.03
C GLY A 190 19.82 28.57 -20.51
N LYS A 191 20.38 29.59 -19.85
CA LYS A 191 20.35 29.73 -18.38
C LYS A 191 18.96 30.18 -17.87
N ALA A 192 17.89 29.74 -18.52
CA ALA A 192 16.54 30.28 -18.39
C ALA A 192 15.46 29.22 -18.72
N VAL A 193 14.25 29.65 -19.08
CA VAL A 193 13.09 28.77 -19.32
C VAL A 193 12.98 28.42 -20.80
N GLY A 194 12.70 27.17 -21.17
CA GLY A 194 12.45 26.80 -22.57
C GLY A 194 11.13 27.40 -23.08
N ILE A 195 10.01 26.95 -22.51
CA ILE A 195 8.65 27.42 -22.80
C ILE A 195 8.02 27.97 -21.52
N LEU A 196 7.53 29.21 -21.57
CA LEU A 196 6.78 29.85 -20.48
C LEU A 196 5.33 30.10 -20.91
N VAL A 197 4.37 29.56 -20.16
CA VAL A 197 2.94 29.83 -20.31
C VAL A 197 2.48 30.61 -19.07
N HIS A 198 1.85 31.78 -19.28
CA HIS A 198 1.66 32.78 -18.22
C HIS A 198 0.32 33.49 -18.34
N GLY A 199 -0.57 33.27 -17.38
CA GLY A 199 -1.81 34.02 -17.21
C GLY A 199 -3.08 33.32 -17.70
N TYR A 200 -4.20 33.61 -17.03
CA TYR A 200 -5.52 33.05 -17.32
C TYR A 200 -5.92 33.14 -18.81
N GLY A 201 -6.27 32.00 -19.38
CA GLY A 201 -6.70 31.85 -20.77
C GLY A 201 -5.57 31.65 -21.79
N ALA A 202 -4.30 31.66 -21.36
CA ALA A 202 -3.20 31.12 -22.15
C ALA A 202 -3.25 29.58 -22.10
N ALA A 203 -3.50 28.95 -23.25
CA ALA A 203 -3.71 27.50 -23.36
C ALA A 203 -3.15 26.95 -24.69
N PRO A 204 -1.81 26.86 -24.83
CA PRO A 204 -1.17 26.34 -26.04
C PRO A 204 -1.32 24.82 -26.16
N THR A 205 -1.21 24.32 -27.40
CA THR A 205 -0.96 22.89 -27.69
C THR A 205 0.52 22.74 -28.04
N VAL A 206 1.26 21.99 -27.23
CA VAL A 206 2.71 21.82 -27.33
C VAL A 206 3.02 20.34 -27.49
N LYS A 207 3.53 19.92 -28.66
CA LYS A 207 3.74 18.50 -28.97
C LYS A 207 5.01 18.20 -29.76
N TYR A 208 5.58 17.02 -29.52
CA TYR A 208 6.78 16.51 -30.20
C TYR A 208 8.03 17.42 -30.12
N ASN A 209 8.08 18.37 -29.18
CA ASN A 209 9.23 19.25 -29.01
C ASN A 209 10.35 18.56 -28.21
N SER A 210 11.60 18.89 -28.52
CA SER A 210 12.79 18.46 -27.77
C SER A 210 13.38 19.64 -27.01
N LEU A 211 13.29 19.61 -25.68
CA LEU A 211 13.84 20.60 -24.77
C LEU A 211 15.04 19.99 -24.03
N ASP A 212 16.15 20.71 -23.99
CA ASP A 212 17.44 20.18 -23.54
C ASP A 212 18.32 21.29 -22.95
N GLU A 213 18.96 21.04 -21.81
CA GLU A 213 19.90 21.97 -21.14
C GLU A 213 19.31 23.38 -20.87
N ASN A 214 18.06 23.44 -20.42
CA ASN A 214 17.43 24.68 -19.90
C ASN A 214 17.24 24.58 -18.39
N VAL A 215 17.31 25.68 -17.64
CA VAL A 215 17.06 25.67 -16.17
C VAL A 215 15.67 25.11 -15.86
N VAL A 216 14.65 25.59 -16.58
CA VAL A 216 13.33 24.95 -16.61
C VAL A 216 12.94 24.65 -18.05
N GLY A 217 12.52 23.41 -18.36
CA GLY A 217 12.06 23.06 -19.70
C GLY A 217 10.75 23.78 -20.03
N LEU A 218 9.71 23.49 -19.27
CA LEU A 218 8.37 24.08 -19.38
C LEU A 218 7.91 24.65 -18.04
N ARG A 219 7.36 25.87 -18.04
CA ARG A 219 6.75 26.49 -16.86
C ARG A 219 5.34 27.02 -17.15
N LEU A 220 4.38 26.68 -16.28
CA LEU A 220 3.02 27.23 -16.25
C LEU A 220 2.84 28.04 -14.96
N GLN A 221 2.37 29.30 -15.05
CA GLN A 221 2.08 30.16 -13.89
C GLN A 221 0.80 31.02 -14.10
N GLU A 222 0.18 31.44 -12.99
CA GLU A 222 -0.98 32.36 -12.92
C GLU A 222 -2.22 31.85 -13.68
N GLY A 223 -2.72 30.65 -13.34
CA GLY A 223 -3.94 30.11 -13.96
C GLY A 223 -3.80 29.78 -15.45
N ALA A 224 -2.58 29.56 -15.93
CA ALA A 224 -2.31 29.02 -17.25
C ALA A 224 -2.77 27.56 -17.37
N GLU A 225 -3.12 27.17 -18.59
CA GLU A 225 -3.49 25.80 -18.96
C GLU A 225 -2.74 25.38 -20.23
N GLY A 226 -3.09 24.23 -20.82
CA GLY A 226 -2.55 23.77 -22.09
C GLY A 226 -2.50 22.26 -22.21
N GLU A 227 -2.15 21.80 -23.41
CA GLU A 227 -1.95 20.40 -23.74
C GLU A 227 -0.48 20.17 -24.12
N PHE A 228 0.19 19.26 -23.41
CA PHE A 228 1.61 18.98 -23.54
C PHE A 228 1.79 17.50 -23.83
N THR A 229 2.03 17.14 -25.10
CA THR A 229 1.91 15.76 -25.57
C THR A 229 3.16 15.26 -26.30
N HIS A 230 3.73 14.13 -25.89
CA HIS A 230 4.92 13.52 -26.52
C HIS A 230 6.16 14.43 -26.63
N ASN A 231 6.32 15.41 -25.73
CA ASN A 231 7.53 16.22 -25.67
C ASN A 231 8.65 15.47 -24.92
N THR A 232 9.89 15.77 -25.28
CA THR A 232 11.09 15.25 -24.61
C THR A 232 11.78 16.37 -23.85
N PHE A 233 12.08 16.13 -22.57
CA PHE A 233 12.75 17.06 -21.67
C PHE A 233 14.00 16.40 -21.09
N ARG A 234 15.17 17.04 -21.21
CA ARG A 234 16.46 16.46 -20.79
C ARG A 234 17.33 17.47 -20.05
N ARG A 235 18.07 17.00 -19.05
CA ARG A 235 19.18 17.74 -18.44
C ARG A 235 18.78 19.15 -17.96
N HIS A 236 17.57 19.27 -17.44
CA HIS A 236 17.03 20.49 -16.83
C HIS A 236 17.30 20.52 -15.33
N ASP A 237 17.20 21.67 -14.67
CA ASP A 237 17.07 21.66 -13.20
C ASP A 237 15.66 21.20 -12.82
N THR A 238 14.64 21.71 -13.51
CA THR A 238 13.27 21.19 -13.44
C THR A 238 12.69 21.05 -14.84
N ALA A 239 12.34 19.83 -15.28
CA ALA A 239 11.82 19.66 -16.64
C ALA A 239 10.43 20.30 -16.84
N ILE A 240 9.49 20.03 -15.94
CA ILE A 240 8.14 20.65 -15.93
C ILE A 240 7.87 21.29 -14.57
N HIS A 241 7.48 22.56 -14.58
CA HIS A 241 7.11 23.33 -13.39
C HIS A 241 5.68 23.88 -13.54
N VAL A 242 4.77 23.47 -12.66
CA VAL A 242 3.37 23.94 -12.61
C VAL A 242 3.15 24.68 -11.30
N ASP A 243 2.62 25.91 -11.36
CA ASP A 243 2.50 26.81 -10.21
C ASP A 243 1.12 27.47 -10.17
N ASP A 244 0.24 26.99 -9.27
CA ASP A 244 -1.20 27.35 -9.21
C ASP A 244 -1.89 27.31 -10.59
N CYS A 245 -1.66 26.23 -11.33
CA CYS A 245 -2.12 26.04 -12.72
C CYS A 245 -2.74 24.66 -12.97
N GLY A 246 -3.51 24.57 -14.06
CA GLY A 246 -4.00 23.32 -14.62
C GLY A 246 -3.06 22.75 -15.69
N GLY A 247 -3.61 21.98 -16.63
CA GLY A 247 -2.93 21.48 -17.81
C GLY A 247 -2.90 19.96 -17.94
N TYR A 248 -2.82 19.49 -19.19
CA TYR A 248 -2.82 18.06 -19.54
C TYR A 248 -1.47 17.66 -20.12
N PHE A 249 -0.79 16.73 -19.46
CA PHE A 249 0.55 16.27 -19.78
C PHE A 249 0.50 14.78 -20.14
N THR A 250 0.61 14.44 -21.42
CA THR A 250 0.42 13.06 -21.90
C THR A 250 1.63 12.53 -22.67
N GLY A 251 2.15 11.37 -22.28
CA GLY A 251 3.20 10.68 -23.05
C GLY A 251 4.54 11.40 -23.15
N ASN A 252 4.83 12.35 -22.25
CA ASN A 252 6.10 13.08 -22.28
C ASN A 252 7.24 12.26 -21.63
N ASN A 253 8.44 12.41 -22.17
CA ASN A 253 9.65 11.74 -21.68
C ASN A 253 10.55 12.75 -20.98
N ILE A 254 10.79 12.54 -19.69
CA ILE A 254 11.53 13.44 -18.81
C ILE A 254 12.73 12.68 -18.23
N TYR A 255 13.94 13.16 -18.47
CA TYR A 255 15.14 12.51 -17.95
C TYR A 255 16.32 13.43 -17.59
N ASP A 256 17.23 12.89 -16.78
CA ASP A 256 18.48 13.50 -16.33
C ASP A 256 18.32 14.86 -15.62
N SER A 257 17.16 15.11 -15.01
CA SER A 257 16.89 16.38 -14.30
C SER A 257 17.71 16.52 -13.01
N THR A 258 18.18 17.71 -12.65
CA THR A 258 19.07 17.90 -11.49
C THR A 258 18.32 18.05 -10.16
N GLU A 259 17.18 18.76 -10.13
CA GLU A 259 16.38 19.00 -8.92
C GLU A 259 15.07 18.20 -8.89
N ALA A 260 14.28 18.27 -9.96
CA ALA A 260 13.02 17.53 -10.10
C ALA A 260 12.71 17.23 -11.56
N GLY A 261 12.11 16.07 -11.86
CA GLY A 261 11.49 15.84 -13.17
C GLY A 261 10.24 16.71 -13.34
N ILE A 262 9.27 16.54 -12.45
CA ILE A 262 8.04 17.33 -12.41
C ILE A 262 7.94 18.02 -11.05
N LYS A 263 7.74 19.34 -11.05
CA LYS A 263 7.48 20.14 -9.86
C LYS A 263 6.10 20.77 -9.93
N VAL A 264 5.31 20.61 -8.87
CA VAL A 264 3.99 21.24 -8.72
C VAL A 264 3.92 22.02 -7.41
N LEU A 265 3.57 23.31 -7.52
CA LEU A 265 3.44 24.27 -6.43
C LEU A 265 2.03 24.88 -6.43
N GLY A 266 1.64 25.42 -5.28
CA GLY A 266 0.38 26.14 -5.11
C GLY A 266 -0.80 25.26 -4.69
N SER A 267 -1.69 25.80 -3.87
CA SER A 267 -2.86 25.08 -3.30
C SER A 267 -3.99 24.86 -4.31
N HIS A 268 -3.99 25.58 -5.43
CA HIS A 268 -4.99 25.55 -6.49
C HIS A 268 -4.51 24.81 -7.75
N ALA A 269 -3.30 24.25 -7.74
CA ALA A 269 -2.79 23.48 -8.87
C ALA A 269 -3.61 22.20 -9.10
N MET A 270 -4.09 21.99 -10.33
CA MET A 270 -4.88 20.82 -10.73
C MET A 270 -4.39 20.19 -12.07
N PRO A 271 -3.09 19.87 -12.21
CA PRO A 271 -2.57 19.26 -13.44
C PRO A 271 -2.90 17.77 -13.56
N TYR A 272 -3.01 17.29 -14.80
CA TYR A 272 -3.24 15.88 -15.16
C TYR A 272 -2.02 15.32 -15.89
N PHE A 273 -1.36 14.32 -15.30
CA PHE A 273 -0.22 13.62 -15.87
C PHE A 273 -0.61 12.18 -16.24
N VAL A 274 -0.58 11.85 -17.54
CA VAL A 274 -0.95 10.54 -18.07
C VAL A 274 0.20 9.93 -18.88
N ARG A 275 0.65 8.71 -18.55
CA ARG A 275 1.66 7.97 -19.34
C ARG A 275 2.98 8.71 -19.59
N ASN A 276 3.39 9.60 -18.70
CA ASN A 276 4.70 10.23 -18.77
C ASN A 276 5.77 9.31 -18.17
N THR A 277 6.99 9.39 -18.69
CA THR A 277 8.16 8.71 -18.14
C THR A 277 9.02 9.74 -17.43
N VAL A 278 9.37 9.52 -16.15
CA VAL A 278 10.18 10.42 -15.33
C VAL A 278 11.35 9.64 -14.73
N GLN A 279 12.54 9.76 -15.32
CA GLN A 279 13.64 8.88 -14.97
C GLN A 279 15.03 9.51 -14.88
N SER A 280 15.96 8.81 -14.21
CA SER A 280 17.38 9.18 -14.13
C SER A 280 17.67 10.57 -13.54
N GLY A 281 16.71 11.18 -12.84
CA GLY A 281 16.93 12.46 -12.16
C GLY A 281 17.96 12.32 -11.03
N LYS A 282 18.78 13.35 -10.77
CA LYS A 282 19.78 13.33 -9.69
C LYS A 282 19.15 13.37 -8.29
N LYS A 283 17.95 13.94 -8.17
CA LYS A 283 17.17 14.07 -6.93
C LYS A 283 15.83 13.34 -7.08
N THR A 284 14.70 14.01 -6.87
CA THR A 284 13.37 13.38 -6.89
C THR A 284 12.78 13.38 -8.30
N GLY A 285 12.00 12.36 -8.65
CA GLY A 285 11.25 12.35 -9.91
C GLY A 285 10.13 13.39 -9.89
N LEU A 286 9.30 13.35 -8.84
CA LEU A 286 8.18 14.26 -8.61
C LEU A 286 8.42 15.09 -7.34
N TRP A 287 8.07 16.37 -7.35
CA TRP A 287 8.05 17.24 -6.16
C TRP A 287 6.74 18.04 -6.13
N ILE A 288 5.88 17.74 -5.16
CA ILE A 288 4.53 18.33 -5.07
C ILE A 288 4.36 18.94 -3.67
N THR A 289 4.06 20.23 -3.59
CA THR A 289 3.92 20.93 -2.29
C THR A 289 2.54 21.57 -2.07
N GLY A 290 1.56 21.22 -2.90
CA GLY A 290 0.16 21.65 -2.80
C GLY A 290 -0.65 21.22 -4.03
N GLY A 291 -1.98 21.26 -3.91
CA GLY A 291 -2.91 21.09 -5.02
C GLY A 291 -3.62 19.73 -5.08
N GLN A 292 -4.47 19.56 -6.09
CA GLN A 292 -5.43 18.46 -6.25
C GLN A 292 -5.40 17.86 -7.67
N GLY A 293 -4.21 17.64 -8.23
CA GLY A 293 -4.05 17.03 -9.56
C GLY A 293 -4.06 15.49 -9.56
N ARG A 294 -3.75 14.91 -10.71
CA ARG A 294 -3.80 13.44 -10.92
C ARG A 294 -2.61 12.91 -11.72
N PHE A 295 -2.07 11.78 -11.28
CA PHE A 295 -1.10 10.97 -12.04
C PHE A 295 -1.74 9.62 -12.39
N THR A 296 -1.80 9.26 -13.68
CA THR A 296 -2.33 7.97 -14.15
C THR A 296 -1.38 7.27 -15.12
N CYS A 297 -1.04 6.02 -14.85
CA CYS A 297 -0.18 5.18 -15.71
C CYS A 297 1.19 5.78 -16.06
N ASN A 298 1.77 6.62 -15.20
CA ASN A 298 3.13 7.15 -15.37
C ASN A 298 4.18 6.16 -14.85
N ALA A 299 5.38 6.19 -15.43
CA ALA A 299 6.54 5.42 -14.95
C ALA A 299 7.56 6.38 -14.32
N ILE A 300 7.94 6.14 -13.06
CA ILE A 300 8.82 6.99 -12.27
C ILE A 300 9.96 6.15 -11.70
N SER A 301 11.16 6.29 -12.26
CA SER A 301 12.23 5.31 -12.03
C SER A 301 13.65 5.85 -12.06
N LEU A 302 14.60 5.11 -11.45
CA LEU A 302 16.03 5.43 -11.48
C LEU A 302 16.41 6.83 -10.95
N ASN A 303 15.51 7.53 -10.25
CA ASN A 303 15.79 8.84 -9.67
C ASN A 303 16.69 8.69 -8.43
N GLY A 304 17.59 9.64 -8.20
CA GLY A 304 18.67 9.56 -7.21
C GLY A 304 18.21 9.60 -5.75
N THR A 305 17.08 10.24 -5.48
CA THR A 305 16.37 10.15 -4.20
C THR A 305 15.03 9.43 -4.39
N SER A 306 13.92 9.95 -3.86
CA SER A 306 12.62 9.29 -3.99
C SER A 306 12.05 9.40 -5.40
N GLY A 307 11.18 8.47 -5.81
CA GLY A 307 10.43 8.59 -7.05
C GLY A 307 9.53 9.82 -7.03
N GLY A 308 8.82 10.04 -5.92
CA GLY A 308 8.12 11.30 -5.65
C GLY A 308 8.22 11.74 -4.19
N LEU A 309 8.09 13.06 -3.98
CA LEU A 309 8.02 13.72 -2.69
C LEU A 309 6.76 14.62 -2.67
N LEU A 310 5.83 14.32 -1.76
CA LEU A 310 4.57 15.03 -1.55
C LEU A 310 4.59 15.67 -0.16
N GLU A 311 4.43 16.98 -0.11
CA GLU A 311 4.57 17.77 1.11
C GLU A 311 3.41 18.75 1.26
N GLY A 312 3.06 19.10 2.50
CA GLY A 312 2.10 20.17 2.81
C GLY A 312 0.64 19.73 2.82
N ALA A 313 -0.13 20.32 3.75
CA ALA A 313 -1.52 19.95 4.03
C ALA A 313 -2.50 20.16 2.87
N ALA A 314 -2.14 20.97 1.87
CA ALA A 314 -2.94 21.17 0.66
C ALA A 314 -2.72 20.10 -0.42
N THR A 315 -1.82 19.13 -0.22
CA THR A 315 -1.48 18.11 -1.22
C THR A 315 -2.45 16.93 -1.13
N GLN A 316 -3.39 16.85 -2.07
CA GLN A 316 -4.46 15.83 -2.13
C GLN A 316 -4.51 15.12 -3.50
N PHE A 317 -3.34 14.87 -4.08
CA PHE A 317 -3.22 14.27 -5.42
C PHE A 317 -3.70 12.82 -5.48
N VAL A 318 -4.23 12.42 -6.64
CA VAL A 318 -4.66 11.04 -6.90
C VAL A 318 -3.68 10.33 -7.85
N PHE A 319 -3.16 9.18 -7.44
CA PHE A 319 -2.24 8.33 -8.20
C PHE A 319 -2.93 7.02 -8.55
N VAL A 320 -3.13 6.73 -9.84
CA VAL A 320 -3.75 5.50 -10.32
C VAL A 320 -2.86 4.73 -11.28
N ALA A 321 -2.57 3.47 -10.95
CA ALA A 321 -1.82 2.54 -11.79
C ALA A 321 -0.46 3.07 -12.29
N ASN A 322 0.22 3.90 -11.48
CA ASN A 322 1.58 4.36 -11.77
C ASN A 322 2.61 3.33 -11.28
N GLU A 323 3.79 3.33 -11.88
CA GLU A 323 4.90 2.45 -11.54
C GLU A 323 6.05 3.27 -10.94
N PHE A 324 6.45 2.95 -9.72
CA PHE A 324 7.55 3.58 -9.00
C PHE A 324 8.65 2.55 -8.74
N HIS A 325 9.71 2.56 -9.54
CA HIS A 325 10.70 1.48 -9.48
C HIS A 325 12.17 1.90 -9.54
N ASN A 326 13.04 1.15 -8.87
CA ASN A 326 14.50 1.34 -8.92
C ASN A 326 15.00 2.74 -8.50
N ASN A 327 14.21 3.51 -7.73
CA ASN A 327 14.61 4.82 -7.22
C ASN A 327 15.57 4.69 -6.03
N GLY A 328 16.44 5.69 -5.82
CA GLY A 328 17.50 5.70 -4.82
C GLY A 328 17.03 5.88 -3.37
N GLY A 329 15.83 6.43 -3.18
CA GLY A 329 15.11 6.56 -1.93
C GLY A 329 13.92 5.61 -1.87
N CYS A 330 12.75 6.12 -1.47
CA CYS A 330 11.50 5.38 -1.58
C CYS A 330 10.81 5.64 -2.93
N GLY A 331 9.84 4.81 -3.30
CA GLY A 331 8.99 5.08 -4.47
C GLY A 331 8.21 6.38 -4.30
N LEU A 332 7.57 6.58 -3.15
CA LEU A 332 6.85 7.81 -2.80
C LEU A 332 7.06 8.19 -1.32
N ALA A 333 7.40 9.44 -1.04
CA ALA A 333 7.38 10.03 0.29
C ALA A 333 6.17 10.97 0.43
N VAL A 334 5.45 10.90 1.55
CA VAL A 334 4.30 11.76 1.87
C VAL A 334 4.51 12.35 3.26
N THR A 335 4.48 13.67 3.39
CA THR A 335 4.82 14.38 4.64
C THR A 335 4.04 15.70 4.80
N GLY A 336 4.17 16.36 5.95
CA GLY A 336 3.68 17.73 6.16
C GLY A 336 2.16 17.93 6.06
N GLY A 337 1.36 16.90 6.36
CA GLY A 337 -0.11 16.94 6.31
C GLY A 337 -0.71 16.44 4.99
N GLY A 338 0.09 15.91 4.06
CA GLY A 338 -0.41 15.41 2.77
C GLY A 338 -1.44 14.28 2.91
N THR A 339 -2.49 14.31 2.08
CA THR A 339 -3.58 13.32 2.06
C THR A 339 -3.86 12.75 0.65
N PRO A 340 -2.83 12.23 -0.06
CA PRO A 340 -3.01 11.68 -1.41
C PRO A 340 -3.77 10.34 -1.40
N GLN A 341 -4.36 10.00 -2.54
CA GLN A 341 -5.06 8.73 -2.77
C GLN A 341 -4.28 7.89 -3.77
N LEU A 342 -3.89 6.66 -3.40
CA LEU A 342 -3.07 5.76 -4.19
C LEU A 342 -3.88 4.50 -4.54
N TYR A 343 -4.25 4.34 -5.81
CA TYR A 343 -5.03 3.21 -6.33
C TYR A 343 -4.22 2.35 -7.30
N CYS A 344 -4.10 1.05 -7.01
CA CYS A 344 -3.50 0.07 -7.93
C CYS A 344 -2.08 0.41 -8.44
N ASN A 345 -1.30 1.20 -7.69
CA ASN A 345 0.07 1.55 -8.08
C ASN A 345 1.05 0.41 -7.73
N VAL A 346 2.16 0.37 -8.44
CA VAL A 346 3.20 -0.66 -8.34
C VAL A 346 4.48 -0.02 -7.80
N PHE A 347 4.98 -0.53 -6.68
CA PHE A 347 6.20 -0.05 -6.02
C PHE A 347 7.24 -1.17 -5.96
N THR A 348 8.30 -1.09 -6.77
CA THR A 348 9.27 -2.19 -6.90
C THR A 348 10.74 -1.78 -6.85
N GLU A 349 11.57 -2.58 -6.17
CA GLU A 349 13.04 -2.46 -6.25
C GLU A 349 13.61 -1.08 -5.84
N ASN A 350 12.86 -0.28 -5.08
CA ASN A 350 13.34 0.99 -4.56
C ASN A 350 14.32 0.76 -3.41
N LYS A 351 15.44 1.50 -3.41
CA LYS A 351 16.60 1.25 -2.53
C LYS A 351 16.36 1.57 -1.05
N ARG A 352 15.25 2.23 -0.71
CA ARG A 352 14.77 2.39 0.67
C ARG A 352 13.44 1.66 0.89
N GLY A 353 12.34 2.14 0.32
CA GLY A 353 11.03 1.53 0.54
C GLY A 353 10.04 1.79 -0.60
N GLY A 354 8.87 1.17 -0.58
CA GLY A 354 7.82 1.49 -1.55
C GLY A 354 7.22 2.87 -1.27
N VAL A 355 6.60 3.03 -0.09
CA VAL A 355 6.02 4.29 0.37
C VAL A 355 6.54 4.63 1.78
N GLU A 356 6.80 5.90 2.06
CA GLU A 356 7.04 6.41 3.41
C GLU A 356 6.05 7.53 3.74
N VAL A 357 5.47 7.49 4.94
CA VAL A 357 4.48 8.45 5.44
C VAL A 357 4.96 9.01 6.77
N SER A 358 5.10 10.34 6.87
CA SER A 358 5.62 11.03 8.05
C SER A 358 4.81 12.27 8.41
N ASP A 359 4.97 12.72 9.66
CA ASP A 359 4.33 13.88 10.29
C ASP A 359 2.85 13.70 10.65
N LYS A 360 2.44 14.40 11.72
CA LYS A 360 1.05 14.50 12.15
C LYS A 360 0.18 15.10 11.06
N GLN A 361 -1.08 14.64 11.01
CA GLN A 361 -2.08 14.99 9.99
C GLN A 361 -1.81 14.45 8.57
N THR A 362 -0.63 13.90 8.28
CA THR A 362 -0.39 13.17 7.04
C THR A 362 -1.17 11.85 7.08
N ALA A 363 -2.09 11.65 6.14
CA ALA A 363 -3.04 10.53 6.15
C ALA A 363 -3.44 10.09 4.74
N PRO A 364 -2.58 9.38 3.99
CA PRO A 364 -2.90 8.85 2.68
C PRO A 364 -3.94 7.73 2.73
N VAL A 365 -4.63 7.54 1.61
CA VAL A 365 -5.52 6.39 1.35
C VAL A 365 -4.89 5.51 0.29
N LEU A 366 -4.76 4.21 0.56
CA LEU A 366 -4.12 3.23 -0.31
C LEU A 366 -5.07 2.06 -0.57
N GLU A 367 -5.37 1.75 -1.83
CA GLU A 367 -6.23 0.61 -2.20
C GLU A 367 -5.64 -0.18 -3.38
N GLY A 368 -5.57 -1.51 -3.27
CA GLY A 368 -5.14 -2.41 -4.34
C GLY A 368 -3.68 -2.25 -4.79
N ASN A 369 -2.81 -1.59 -4.02
CA ASN A 369 -1.42 -1.34 -4.41
C ASN A 369 -0.53 -2.58 -4.25
N TYR A 370 0.54 -2.67 -5.04
CA TYR A 370 1.44 -3.81 -5.08
C TYR A 370 2.88 -3.42 -4.74
N PHE A 371 3.47 -4.07 -3.76
CA PHE A 371 4.80 -3.80 -3.23
C PHE A 371 5.68 -5.04 -3.35
N LYS A 372 6.79 -4.97 -4.10
CA LYS A 372 7.69 -6.12 -4.31
C LYS A 372 9.17 -5.72 -4.35
N HIS A 373 10.06 -6.51 -3.74
CA HIS A 373 11.52 -6.30 -3.81
C HIS A 373 12.03 -4.94 -3.31
N ASN A 374 11.23 -4.14 -2.60
CA ASN A 374 11.73 -2.91 -1.98
C ASN A 374 12.70 -3.27 -0.85
N PHE A 375 13.78 -2.50 -0.72
CA PHE A 375 14.94 -2.92 0.08
C PHE A 375 14.61 -3.03 1.58
N ARG A 376 14.24 -1.93 2.25
CA ARG A 376 13.98 -1.90 3.70
C ARG A 376 12.55 -2.21 4.10
N HIS A 377 11.57 -1.79 3.31
CA HIS A 377 10.16 -1.99 3.64
C HIS A 377 9.26 -1.78 2.42
N GLY A 378 8.05 -2.35 2.46
CA GLY A 378 7.00 -1.98 1.51
C GLY A 378 6.43 -0.60 1.83
N ILE A 379 5.96 -0.42 3.07
CA ILE A 379 5.47 0.87 3.58
C ILE A 379 5.91 1.13 5.04
N LEU A 380 6.22 2.38 5.35
CA LEU A 380 6.55 2.87 6.70
C LEU A 380 5.63 4.05 7.07
N PHE A 381 4.99 3.97 8.24
CA PHE A 381 4.33 5.11 8.90
C PHE A 381 5.12 5.52 10.15
N ARG A 382 5.33 6.83 10.34
CA ARG A 382 6.11 7.38 11.46
C ARG A 382 5.72 8.81 11.83
N SER A 383 6.24 9.30 12.94
CA SER A 383 6.17 10.71 13.39
C SER A 383 4.74 11.26 13.50
N GLY A 384 3.83 10.43 14.02
CA GLY A 384 2.41 10.76 14.19
C GLY A 384 1.56 10.66 12.92
N ALA A 385 2.07 10.08 11.83
CA ALA A 385 1.32 9.85 10.61
C ALA A 385 0.21 8.81 10.78
N ALA A 386 -0.91 9.03 10.10
CA ALA A 386 -2.03 8.09 10.04
C ALA A 386 -2.20 7.57 8.60
N GLY A 387 -3.25 6.81 8.35
CA GLY A 387 -3.62 6.39 6.99
C GLY A 387 -4.61 5.23 6.96
N LYS A 388 -5.15 4.98 5.77
CA LYS A 388 -5.99 3.81 5.50
C LYS A 388 -5.38 3.02 4.36
N MET A 389 -5.16 1.73 4.55
CA MET A 389 -4.67 0.85 3.49
C MET A 389 -5.51 -0.42 3.41
N GLN A 390 -6.06 -0.66 2.22
CA GLN A 390 -6.96 -1.77 1.94
C GLN A 390 -6.44 -2.60 0.75
N THR A 391 -6.77 -3.91 0.74
CA THR A 391 -6.63 -4.82 -0.42
C THR A 391 -5.25 -4.84 -1.11
N SER A 392 -4.19 -4.46 -0.40
CA SER A 392 -2.85 -4.25 -0.95
C SER A 392 -1.92 -5.45 -0.66
N VAL A 393 -1.00 -5.72 -1.58
CA VAL A 393 -0.15 -6.93 -1.57
C VAL A 393 1.31 -6.57 -1.37
N PHE A 394 1.98 -7.26 -0.47
CA PHE A 394 3.38 -7.09 -0.10
C PHE A 394 4.14 -8.39 -0.24
N THR A 395 5.26 -8.38 -0.98
CA THR A 395 6.08 -9.57 -1.14
C THR A 395 7.57 -9.33 -1.29
N ALA A 396 8.36 -10.28 -0.79
CA ALA A 396 9.80 -10.37 -1.00
C ALA A 396 10.54 -9.06 -0.72
N THR A 397 10.22 -8.38 0.40
CA THR A 397 11.11 -7.35 0.95
C THR A 397 12.45 -7.97 1.37
N GLN A 398 13.54 -7.22 1.16
CA GLN A 398 14.89 -7.78 1.19
C GLN A 398 15.58 -7.69 2.57
N GLU A 399 15.60 -6.50 3.18
CA GLU A 399 16.28 -6.22 4.47
C GLU A 399 15.29 -6.16 5.64
N GLY A 400 14.09 -5.57 5.45
CA GLY A 400 13.15 -5.29 6.55
C GLY A 400 11.67 -5.64 6.26
N PRO A 401 10.77 -5.36 7.22
CA PRO A 401 9.38 -5.84 7.18
C PRO A 401 8.57 -5.22 6.04
N ALA A 402 7.54 -5.91 5.57
CA ALA A 402 6.63 -5.37 4.55
C ALA A 402 5.90 -4.08 4.98
N VAL A 403 5.40 -4.04 6.20
CA VAL A 403 4.70 -2.90 6.81
C VAL A 403 5.37 -2.55 8.14
N VAL A 404 5.70 -1.28 8.34
CA VAL A 404 6.29 -0.77 9.59
C VAL A 404 5.46 0.38 10.16
N VAL A 405 5.17 0.32 11.45
CA VAL A 405 4.48 1.37 12.23
C VAL A 405 5.40 1.79 13.37
N ASP A 406 5.75 3.08 13.42
CA ASP A 406 6.78 3.66 14.28
C ASP A 406 6.32 5.00 14.87
N ASP A 407 7.01 5.49 15.92
CA ASP A 407 7.04 6.91 16.28
C ASP A 407 5.65 7.62 16.29
N GLU A 408 4.77 7.22 17.20
CA GLU A 408 3.38 7.74 17.35
C GLU A 408 2.43 7.55 16.14
N ALA A 409 2.80 6.78 15.12
CA ALA A 409 1.93 6.57 13.95
C ALA A 409 0.67 5.74 14.26
N GLU A 410 -0.45 6.06 13.60
CA GLU A 410 -1.78 5.45 13.82
C GLU A 410 -2.48 4.94 12.53
N PRO A 411 -1.86 4.09 11.68
CA PRO A 411 -2.49 3.57 10.47
C PRO A 411 -3.54 2.47 10.73
N SER A 412 -4.43 2.30 9.76
CA SER A 412 -5.44 1.23 9.71
C SER A 412 -5.31 0.38 8.45
N PHE A 413 -5.46 -0.93 8.61
CA PHE A 413 -5.17 -1.95 7.62
C PHE A 413 -6.36 -2.90 7.44
N GLU A 414 -6.75 -3.20 6.20
CA GLU A 414 -7.84 -4.14 5.90
C GLU A 414 -7.53 -5.01 4.67
N ASP A 415 -7.82 -6.31 4.75
CA ASP A 415 -7.61 -7.28 3.65
C ASP A 415 -6.20 -7.23 3.02
N LEU A 416 -5.16 -6.92 3.80
CA LEU A 416 -3.78 -6.93 3.32
C LEU A 416 -3.26 -8.35 3.10
N VAL A 417 -2.42 -8.53 2.09
CA VAL A 417 -1.75 -9.80 1.80
C VAL A 417 -0.24 -9.62 1.92
N LEU A 418 0.36 -10.20 2.96
CA LEU A 418 1.80 -10.10 3.26
C LEU A 418 2.42 -11.49 3.08
N PHE A 419 3.09 -11.73 1.95
CA PHE A 419 3.59 -13.07 1.60
C PHE A 419 5.08 -13.12 1.22
N ASN A 420 5.80 -14.15 1.69
CA ASN A 420 7.22 -14.37 1.39
C ASN A 420 8.13 -13.16 1.71
N ASN A 421 7.88 -12.41 2.79
CA ASN A 421 8.76 -11.30 3.19
C ASN A 421 9.90 -11.80 4.09
N GLY A 422 11.13 -11.36 3.83
CA GLY A 422 12.34 -11.92 4.46
C GLY A 422 12.55 -11.55 5.94
N SER A 423 11.97 -10.44 6.37
CA SER A 423 12.15 -9.85 7.71
C SER A 423 10.80 -9.48 8.36
N GLY A 424 9.78 -10.31 8.14
CA GLY A 424 8.43 -10.16 8.71
C GLY A 424 7.44 -9.42 7.80
N GLY A 425 6.15 -9.61 8.11
CA GLY A 425 5.04 -8.94 7.44
C GLY A 425 4.76 -7.56 8.05
N LEU A 426 4.40 -7.53 9.33
CA LEU A 426 4.07 -6.31 10.08
C LEU A 426 5.02 -6.15 11.27
N LEU A 427 5.63 -4.97 11.41
CA LEU A 427 6.36 -4.56 12.60
C LEU A 427 5.72 -3.31 13.21
N VAL A 428 5.25 -3.43 14.45
CA VAL A 428 4.86 -2.30 15.30
C VAL A 428 5.97 -2.05 16.32
N LYS A 429 6.47 -0.82 16.37
CA LYS A 429 7.52 -0.37 17.30
C LYS A 429 6.93 0.41 18.50
N PRO A 430 7.73 0.71 19.54
CA PRO A 430 7.25 1.41 20.72
C PRO A 430 6.61 2.76 20.39
N GLY A 431 5.42 3.04 20.93
CA GLY A 431 4.61 4.20 20.61
C GLY A 431 3.80 4.13 19.31
N GLY A 432 4.06 3.17 18.41
CA GLY A 432 3.22 2.94 17.23
C GLY A 432 1.89 2.29 17.59
N THR A 433 0.80 2.70 16.95
CA THR A 433 -0.54 2.14 17.15
C THR A 433 -1.14 1.70 15.82
N CYS A 434 -1.82 0.56 15.76
CA CYS A 434 -2.50 0.16 14.52
C CYS A 434 -3.71 -0.76 14.72
N THR A 435 -4.55 -0.79 13.69
CA THR A 435 -5.64 -1.76 13.54
C THR A 435 -5.42 -2.57 12.26
N ALA A 436 -5.58 -3.89 12.34
CA ALA A 436 -5.53 -4.77 11.18
C ALA A 436 -6.74 -5.71 11.17
N LEU A 437 -7.48 -5.69 10.06
CA LEU A 437 -8.73 -6.41 9.89
C LEU A 437 -8.62 -7.37 8.69
N ARG A 438 -8.81 -8.67 8.93
CA ARG A 438 -8.77 -9.73 7.90
C ARG A 438 -7.45 -9.79 7.10
N CYS A 439 -6.35 -9.30 7.68
CA CYS A 439 -5.04 -9.34 7.06
C CYS A 439 -4.44 -10.76 7.07
N LEU A 440 -3.70 -11.07 6.03
CA LEU A 440 -3.23 -12.41 5.69
C LEU A 440 -1.71 -12.45 5.61
N PHE A 441 -1.09 -13.33 6.40
CA PHE A 441 0.35 -13.44 6.57
C PHE A 441 0.82 -14.84 6.19
N VAL A 442 1.51 -14.98 5.05
CA VAL A 442 1.87 -16.29 4.47
C VAL A 442 3.37 -16.40 4.27
N ARG A 443 4.02 -17.45 4.82
CA ARG A 443 5.45 -17.77 4.56
C ARG A 443 6.41 -16.60 4.79
N ASN A 444 6.10 -15.71 5.73
CA ASN A 444 7.02 -14.66 6.14
C ASN A 444 8.10 -15.28 7.04
N VAL A 445 9.33 -14.84 6.81
CA VAL A 445 10.54 -15.28 7.52
C VAL A 445 11.08 -14.10 8.33
N GLY A 446 12.05 -14.36 9.22
CA GLY A 446 12.58 -13.38 10.16
C GLY A 446 12.08 -13.64 11.58
N GLU A 447 12.04 -12.59 12.39
CA GLU A 447 11.70 -12.63 13.82
C GLU A 447 10.27 -13.14 14.06
N ALA A 448 9.27 -12.59 13.34
CA ALA A 448 7.93 -13.13 13.19
C ALA A 448 7.22 -12.48 11.99
N ALA A 449 6.10 -13.06 11.56
CA ALA A 449 5.24 -12.49 10.52
C ALA A 449 4.52 -11.22 11.00
N CYS A 450 4.11 -11.17 12.27
CA CYS A 450 3.74 -9.95 12.97
C CYS A 450 4.58 -9.82 14.24
N THR A 451 5.27 -8.69 14.40
CA THR A 451 6.08 -8.38 15.58
C THR A 451 5.56 -7.09 16.21
N VAL A 452 5.18 -7.17 17.48
CA VAL A 452 4.77 -5.99 18.28
C VAL A 452 5.81 -5.79 19.39
N LYS A 453 6.60 -4.72 19.26
CA LYS A 453 7.56 -4.26 20.27
C LYS A 453 6.94 -3.07 20.98
N GLY A 454 6.37 -3.31 22.15
CA GLY A 454 5.48 -2.38 22.83
C GLY A 454 6.12 -1.54 23.93
N ASN A 455 5.35 -0.55 24.33
CA ASN A 455 5.42 0.17 25.59
C ASN A 455 3.96 0.52 26.00
N GLU A 456 3.77 1.33 27.04
CA GLU A 456 2.42 1.73 27.52
C GLU A 456 1.55 2.43 26.47
N THR A 457 2.14 3.08 25.45
CA THR A 457 1.41 3.80 24.40
C THR A 457 1.22 3.01 23.10
N THR A 458 1.84 1.82 22.96
CA THR A 458 1.67 0.94 21.79
C THR A 458 0.35 0.18 21.84
N ILE A 459 -0.63 0.55 21.01
CA ILE A 459 -1.93 -0.14 20.92
C ILE A 459 -2.01 -0.92 19.60
N THR A 460 -2.23 -2.24 19.65
CA THR A 460 -2.35 -3.06 18.42
C THR A 460 -3.60 -3.93 18.48
N LYS A 461 -4.48 -3.82 17.48
CA LYS A 461 -5.70 -4.64 17.38
C LYS A 461 -5.70 -5.45 16.09
N LEU A 462 -5.68 -6.78 16.20
CA LEU A 462 -5.73 -7.72 15.09
C LEU A 462 -7.06 -8.48 15.13
N THR A 463 -7.89 -8.36 14.08
CA THR A 463 -9.22 -8.97 14.03
C THR A 463 -9.39 -9.81 12.77
N GLY A 464 -9.69 -11.10 12.90
CA GLY A 464 -9.88 -11.99 11.74
C GLY A 464 -8.61 -12.26 10.92
N CYS A 465 -7.42 -11.95 11.47
CA CYS A 465 -6.16 -12.10 10.74
C CYS A 465 -5.73 -13.58 10.69
N VAL A 466 -5.19 -14.00 9.56
CA VAL A 466 -4.80 -15.39 9.30
C VAL A 466 -3.30 -15.48 9.03
N PHE A 467 -2.62 -16.39 9.72
CA PHE A 467 -1.19 -16.61 9.63
C PHE A 467 -0.92 -18.06 9.21
N VAL A 468 -0.18 -18.25 8.12
CA VAL A 468 0.02 -19.56 7.46
C VAL A 468 1.50 -19.79 7.15
N GLU A 469 2.06 -20.90 7.61
CA GLU A 469 3.41 -21.38 7.27
C GLU A 469 4.54 -20.34 7.53
N ASN A 470 4.38 -19.47 8.53
CA ASN A 470 5.41 -18.49 8.92
C ASN A 470 6.43 -19.10 9.90
N SER A 471 7.67 -18.59 9.96
CA SER A 471 8.71 -19.07 10.90
C SER A 471 8.29 -18.95 12.37
N CYS A 472 7.70 -17.80 12.70
CA CYS A 472 6.91 -17.48 13.89
C CYS A 472 5.77 -16.59 13.39
N SER A 473 4.53 -16.80 13.84
CA SER A 473 3.40 -16.01 13.33
C SER A 473 3.22 -14.69 14.08
N LEU A 474 3.34 -14.71 15.41
CA LEU A 474 3.27 -13.51 16.24
C LEU A 474 4.38 -13.50 17.31
N LEU A 475 5.15 -12.41 17.38
CA LEU A 475 5.97 -12.07 18.54
C LEU A 475 5.38 -10.86 19.25
N ALA A 476 5.00 -11.02 20.51
CA ALA A 476 4.57 -9.96 21.41
C ALA A 476 5.67 -9.70 22.46
N ALA A 477 6.37 -8.57 22.34
CA ALA A 477 7.49 -8.19 23.21
C ALA A 477 7.19 -6.85 23.89
N ALA A 478 7.12 -6.83 25.24
CA ALA A 478 6.63 -5.68 26.02
C ALA A 478 5.26 -5.13 25.55
N ALA A 479 4.47 -5.96 24.88
CA ALA A 479 3.22 -5.61 24.22
C ALA A 479 2.04 -5.82 25.18
N THR A 480 1.70 -4.79 25.96
CA THR A 480 0.66 -4.84 26.99
C THR A 480 -0.74 -4.54 26.44
N ASN A 481 -0.85 -3.58 25.51
CA ASN A 481 -2.11 -3.16 24.90
C ASN A 481 -2.33 -3.81 23.51
N THR A 482 -2.17 -5.14 23.44
CA THR A 482 -2.42 -5.91 22.21
C THR A 482 -3.65 -6.80 22.33
N GLU A 483 -4.57 -6.66 21.38
CA GLU A 483 -5.84 -7.40 21.32
C GLU A 483 -5.91 -8.21 20.02
N LEU A 484 -6.19 -9.51 20.14
CA LEU A 484 -6.38 -10.43 19.03
C LEU A 484 -7.75 -11.08 19.13
N THR A 485 -8.57 -10.91 18.10
CA THR A 485 -9.93 -11.47 18.05
C THR A 485 -10.12 -12.30 16.78
N ALA A 486 -10.62 -13.52 16.90
CA ALA A 486 -10.90 -14.42 15.78
C ALA A 486 -9.71 -14.64 14.82
N CYS A 487 -8.47 -14.58 15.33
CA CYS A 487 -7.25 -14.80 14.53
C CYS A 487 -6.88 -16.28 14.46
N ALA A 488 -6.29 -16.72 13.35
CA ALA A 488 -5.87 -18.11 13.14
C ALA A 488 -4.36 -18.21 12.86
N PHE A 489 -3.67 -19.10 13.58
CA PHE A 489 -2.23 -19.34 13.49
C PHE A 489 -1.98 -20.80 13.07
N LEU A 490 -1.55 -21.00 11.82
CA LEU A 490 -1.45 -22.29 11.16
C LEU A 490 0.04 -22.61 10.90
N GLY A 491 0.63 -23.42 11.78
CA GLY A 491 2.08 -23.65 11.89
C GLY A 491 2.65 -24.79 11.06
N GLN A 492 1.96 -25.21 9.99
CA GLN A 492 2.42 -26.31 9.15
C GLN A 492 3.84 -26.01 8.63
N HIS A 493 4.80 -26.90 8.91
CA HIS A 493 6.22 -26.75 8.56
C HIS A 493 7.01 -25.60 9.28
N SER A 494 6.50 -25.01 10.37
CA SER A 494 7.25 -24.00 11.15
C SER A 494 8.17 -24.64 12.22
N ASP A 495 9.46 -24.25 12.23
CA ASP A 495 10.43 -24.71 13.25
C ASP A 495 10.26 -24.07 14.64
N GLY A 496 9.53 -22.95 14.72
CA GLY A 496 9.28 -22.18 15.95
C GLY A 496 7.90 -22.41 16.57
N PRO A 497 7.60 -21.74 17.69
CA PRO A 497 6.23 -21.56 18.18
C PRO A 497 5.42 -20.69 17.20
N ALA A 498 4.12 -20.94 17.11
CA ALA A 498 3.23 -20.09 16.31
C ALA A 498 3.10 -18.69 16.94
N VAL A 499 2.97 -18.60 18.26
CA VAL A 499 2.96 -17.34 19.01
C VAL A 499 3.97 -17.35 20.15
N THR A 500 4.75 -16.29 20.26
CA THR A 500 5.71 -16.05 21.35
C THR A 500 5.31 -14.80 22.14
N VAL A 501 5.28 -14.91 23.48
CA VAL A 501 4.98 -13.80 24.40
C VAL A 501 6.13 -13.65 25.40
N THR A 502 6.79 -12.49 25.41
CA THR A 502 7.90 -12.21 26.35
C THR A 502 7.38 -11.78 27.73
N LYS A 503 8.27 -11.82 28.72
CA LYS A 503 7.99 -11.53 30.15
C LYS A 503 7.10 -10.31 30.39
N ASP A 504 7.43 -9.17 29.78
CA ASP A 504 6.74 -7.90 30.02
C ASP A 504 5.51 -7.67 29.11
N ALA A 505 5.10 -8.67 28.32
CA ALA A 505 3.94 -8.58 27.43
C ALA A 505 2.68 -9.22 28.06
N SER A 506 1.51 -8.62 27.81
CA SER A 506 0.21 -9.11 28.32
C SER A 506 -0.92 -9.15 27.27
N PRO A 507 -0.64 -9.64 26.03
CA PRO A 507 -1.59 -9.68 24.93
C PRO A 507 -2.82 -10.52 25.26
N SER A 508 -3.96 -10.11 24.70
CA SER A 508 -5.24 -10.80 24.86
C SER A 508 -5.67 -11.50 23.56
N PHE A 509 -6.17 -12.74 23.68
CA PHE A 509 -6.64 -13.57 22.57
C PHE A 509 -8.06 -14.02 22.86
N THR A 510 -8.98 -13.76 21.93
CA THR A 510 -10.41 -14.10 22.08
C THR A 510 -10.92 -14.79 20.82
N HIS A 511 -11.43 -16.02 20.96
CA HIS A 511 -11.83 -16.87 19.84
C HIS A 511 -10.72 -17.15 18.81
N CYS A 512 -9.46 -17.22 19.25
CA CYS A 512 -8.32 -17.50 18.36
C CYS A 512 -8.07 -18.99 18.18
N LEU A 513 -7.57 -19.38 17.00
CA LEU A 513 -7.17 -20.75 16.66
C LEU A 513 -5.64 -20.85 16.53
N PHE A 514 -5.05 -21.84 17.19
CA PHE A 514 -3.63 -22.19 17.09
C PHE A 514 -3.56 -23.64 16.63
N ALA A 515 -3.10 -23.92 15.41
CA ALA A 515 -3.18 -25.26 14.84
C ALA A 515 -1.92 -25.70 14.09
N LEU A 516 -1.68 -27.03 14.09
CA LEU A 516 -0.63 -27.69 13.31
C LEU A 516 0.79 -27.18 13.60
N ALA A 517 1.01 -26.62 14.80
CA ALA A 517 2.24 -25.96 15.19
C ALA A 517 3.13 -26.82 16.09
N LYS A 518 4.44 -26.62 16.02
CA LYS A 518 5.39 -27.24 16.96
C LYS A 518 5.12 -26.82 18.42
N CYS A 519 4.78 -25.56 18.63
CA CYS A 519 4.17 -25.08 19.86
C CYS A 519 3.11 -24.03 19.50
N GLY A 520 1.89 -24.11 20.04
CA GLY A 520 0.85 -23.12 19.75
C GLY A 520 1.15 -21.76 20.36
N LEU A 521 1.48 -21.76 21.67
CA LEU A 521 1.85 -20.58 22.43
C LEU A 521 3.07 -20.87 23.31
N ALA A 522 4.17 -20.15 23.11
CA ALA A 522 5.28 -20.08 24.06
C ALA A 522 5.19 -18.76 24.84
N SER A 523 5.08 -18.82 26.17
CA SER A 523 4.87 -17.65 27.02
C SER A 523 5.80 -17.62 28.23
N THR A 524 6.48 -16.49 28.40
CA THR A 524 7.20 -16.10 29.62
C THR A 524 6.53 -14.94 30.37
N GLY A 525 5.39 -14.46 29.84
CA GLY A 525 4.67 -13.28 30.34
C GLY A 525 3.22 -13.56 30.70
N HIS A 526 2.36 -12.58 30.44
CA HIS A 526 1.01 -12.50 31.00
C HIS A 526 -0.09 -12.56 29.92
N ALA A 527 0.04 -13.50 28.99
CA ALA A 527 -0.96 -13.70 27.92
C ALA A 527 -2.33 -14.07 28.49
N ARG A 528 -3.42 -13.53 27.94
CA ARG A 528 -4.79 -13.76 28.40
C ARG A 528 -5.62 -14.38 27.28
N LEU A 529 -5.93 -15.65 27.38
CA LEU A 529 -6.65 -16.41 26.37
C LEU A 529 -8.07 -16.72 26.84
N LYS A 530 -9.05 -16.44 25.98
CA LYS A 530 -10.47 -16.72 26.20
C LYS A 530 -11.06 -17.44 24.99
N ARG A 531 -11.77 -18.55 25.23
CA ARG A 531 -12.52 -19.30 24.19
C ARG A 531 -11.67 -19.62 22.95
N SER A 532 -10.40 -19.88 23.17
CA SER A 532 -9.42 -20.10 22.11
C SER A 532 -9.06 -21.57 22.02
N ILE A 533 -8.76 -22.03 20.80
CA ILE A 533 -8.61 -23.44 20.46
C ILE A 533 -7.17 -23.72 20.05
N PHE A 534 -6.56 -24.72 20.67
CA PHE A 534 -5.28 -25.31 20.29
C PHE A 534 -5.54 -26.67 19.67
N TYR A 535 -5.08 -26.90 18.44
CA TYR A 535 -5.43 -28.09 17.67
C TYR A 535 -4.21 -28.77 17.03
N ASP A 536 -3.94 -30.03 17.36
CA ASP A 536 -2.87 -30.85 16.74
C ASP A 536 -1.51 -30.13 16.73
N CYS A 537 -1.18 -29.54 17.88
CA CYS A 537 0.13 -28.97 18.15
C CYS A 537 0.99 -29.99 18.92
N ASN A 538 2.30 -30.04 18.65
CA ASN A 538 3.21 -30.92 19.42
C ASN A 538 3.26 -30.52 20.91
N THR A 539 3.17 -29.21 21.18
CA THR A 539 2.79 -28.65 22.48
C THR A 539 1.68 -27.62 22.25
N GLY A 540 0.55 -27.69 22.97
CA GLY A 540 -0.51 -26.68 22.86
C GLY A 540 -0.01 -25.31 23.37
N ALA A 541 0.30 -25.24 24.67
CA ALA A 541 0.97 -24.08 25.26
C ALA A 541 2.15 -24.49 26.16
N GLU A 542 3.22 -23.69 26.13
CA GLU A 542 4.40 -23.82 26.97
C GLU A 542 4.56 -22.54 27.81
N LEU A 543 4.44 -22.70 29.13
CA LEU A 543 4.32 -21.61 30.10
C LEU A 543 5.51 -21.69 31.07
N GLN A 544 6.47 -20.79 30.92
CA GLN A 544 7.76 -20.88 31.62
C GLN A 544 7.92 -19.88 32.77
N ASP A 545 7.32 -18.70 32.63
CA ASP A 545 7.35 -17.61 33.61
C ASP A 545 6.08 -16.75 33.45
N GLY A 546 5.84 -15.83 34.37
CA GLY A 546 4.71 -14.92 34.34
C GLY A 546 3.39 -15.54 34.81
N GLY A 547 2.28 -15.02 34.29
CA GLY A 547 0.92 -15.31 34.76
C GLY A 547 -0.05 -15.44 33.60
N THR A 548 0.28 -16.31 32.64
CA THR A 548 -0.58 -16.58 31.48
C THR A 548 -1.86 -17.29 31.91
N SER A 549 -3.01 -16.86 31.38
CA SER A 549 -4.32 -17.42 31.71
C SER A 549 -5.04 -18.01 30.50
N LEU A 550 -5.63 -19.19 30.67
CA LEU A 550 -6.49 -19.87 29.70
C LEU A 550 -7.87 -20.02 30.35
N PHE A 551 -8.87 -19.31 29.84
CA PHE A 551 -10.26 -19.32 30.32
C PHE A 551 -11.20 -19.86 29.24
N GLU A 552 -11.97 -20.89 29.55
CA GLU A 552 -12.88 -21.57 28.60
C GLU A 552 -12.18 -21.98 27.29
N CYS A 553 -10.90 -22.37 27.34
CA CYS A 553 -10.10 -22.73 26.17
C CYS A 553 -10.13 -24.25 25.90
N GLU A 554 -9.89 -24.65 24.66
CA GLU A 554 -9.87 -26.06 24.25
C GLU A 554 -8.48 -26.43 23.70
N VAL A 555 -7.90 -27.51 24.19
CA VAL A 555 -6.60 -28.03 23.75
C VAL A 555 -6.77 -29.48 23.33
N LEU A 556 -6.70 -29.73 22.02
CA LEU A 556 -7.21 -30.93 21.39
C LEU A 556 -6.15 -31.63 20.54
N ALA A 557 -6.11 -32.96 20.65
CA ALA A 557 -5.50 -33.88 19.68
C ALA A 557 -3.99 -33.65 19.37
N GLY A 558 -3.21 -33.19 20.35
CA GLY A 558 -1.78 -32.87 20.17
C GLY A 558 -0.79 -33.82 20.87
N GLY A 559 0.43 -33.32 21.05
CA GLY A 559 1.48 -33.99 21.84
C GLY A 559 1.25 -33.83 23.35
N THR A 560 1.78 -32.75 23.91
CA THR A 560 1.44 -32.28 25.26
C THR A 560 0.43 -31.14 25.16
N GLY A 561 -0.63 -31.13 25.98
CA GLY A 561 -1.63 -30.06 25.95
C GLY A 561 -1.06 -28.74 26.48
N VAL A 562 -0.79 -28.66 27.78
CA VAL A 562 -0.08 -27.53 28.39
C VAL A 562 1.14 -28.03 29.18
N ASN A 563 2.29 -27.41 28.97
CA ASN A 563 3.52 -27.66 29.72
C ASN A 563 3.86 -26.43 30.56
N ILE A 564 3.87 -26.57 31.88
CA ILE A 564 4.13 -25.51 32.86
C ILE A 564 5.46 -25.81 33.55
N THR A 565 6.46 -24.96 33.36
CA THR A 565 7.77 -25.11 33.99
C THR A 565 8.06 -24.05 35.05
N GLY A 566 7.20 -23.03 35.17
CA GLY A 566 7.33 -21.96 36.16
C GLY A 566 6.15 -20.97 36.13
N GLY A 567 6.25 -19.92 36.96
CA GLY A 567 5.24 -18.87 37.06
C GLY A 567 3.99 -19.24 37.87
N LEU A 568 2.95 -18.42 37.70
CA LEU A 568 1.62 -18.54 38.32
C LEU A 568 0.50 -18.54 37.26
N PRO A 569 0.50 -19.46 36.28
CA PRO A 569 -0.54 -19.49 35.26
C PRO A 569 -1.88 -19.98 35.82
N SER A 570 -2.98 -19.55 35.19
CA SER A 570 -4.34 -19.92 35.56
C SER A 570 -5.05 -20.64 34.42
N LEU A 571 -5.46 -21.89 34.65
CA LEU A 571 -6.24 -22.70 33.73
C LEU A 571 -7.64 -22.85 34.34
N MET A 572 -8.65 -22.22 33.74
CA MET A 572 -10.02 -22.22 34.28
C MET A 572 -11.04 -22.64 33.22
N GLY A 573 -11.96 -23.54 33.59
CA GLY A 573 -13.09 -23.95 32.75
C GLY A 573 -12.69 -24.53 31.39
N SER A 574 -11.45 -25.01 31.25
CA SER A 574 -10.82 -25.36 29.98
C SER A 574 -10.77 -26.88 29.75
N LEU A 575 -10.73 -27.29 28.49
CA LEU A 575 -10.75 -28.69 28.06
C LEU A 575 -9.39 -29.12 27.51
N PHE A 576 -8.81 -30.19 28.05
CA PHE A 576 -7.55 -30.78 27.60
C PHE A 576 -7.81 -32.23 27.20
N ALA A 577 -7.83 -32.51 25.90
CA ALA A 577 -8.36 -33.78 25.39
C ALA A 577 -7.49 -34.43 24.30
N SER A 578 -7.35 -35.75 24.39
CA SER A 578 -6.68 -36.60 23.37
C SER A 578 -5.20 -36.23 23.12
N CYS A 579 -4.48 -35.80 24.15
CA CYS A 579 -3.04 -35.51 24.06
C CYS A 579 -2.22 -36.80 24.16
N THR A 580 -1.37 -37.06 23.16
CA THR A 580 -0.58 -38.31 23.07
C THR A 580 0.48 -38.47 24.17
N LYS A 581 0.84 -37.39 24.89
CA LYS A 581 1.78 -37.40 26.02
C LYS A 581 1.09 -37.10 27.36
N SER A 582 0.79 -35.83 27.63
CA SER A 582 0.09 -35.38 28.84
C SER A 582 -0.93 -34.31 28.48
N GLY A 583 -2.10 -34.30 29.12
CA GLY A 583 -3.07 -33.21 28.99
C GLY A 583 -2.49 -31.92 29.58
N ILE A 584 -2.04 -32.00 30.82
CA ILE A 584 -1.29 -30.94 31.50
C ILE A 584 -0.02 -31.56 32.11
N THR A 585 1.09 -30.85 32.03
CA THR A 585 2.33 -31.15 32.76
C THR A 585 2.72 -29.93 33.58
N VAL A 586 3.09 -30.13 34.85
CA VAL A 586 3.67 -29.12 35.73
C VAL A 586 4.98 -29.68 36.26
N SER A 587 6.11 -29.05 35.94
CA SER A 587 7.43 -29.41 36.46
C SER A 587 8.04 -28.35 37.38
N GLY A 588 7.33 -27.23 37.58
CA GLY A 588 7.74 -26.10 38.40
C GLY A 588 6.69 -24.98 38.36
N GLY A 589 6.70 -24.12 39.37
CA GLY A 589 5.71 -23.06 39.56
C GLY A 589 4.48 -23.52 40.35
N ALA A 590 3.56 -22.57 40.58
CA ALA A 590 2.36 -22.78 41.38
C ALA A 590 1.09 -22.40 40.59
N PRO A 591 0.68 -23.23 39.61
CA PRO A 591 -0.50 -22.95 38.79
C PRO A 591 -1.80 -23.06 39.58
N SER A 592 -2.85 -22.38 39.11
CA SER A 592 -4.22 -22.62 39.54
C SER A 592 -4.97 -23.31 38.41
N ILE A 593 -5.37 -24.56 38.62
CA ILE A 593 -6.06 -25.40 37.64
C ILE A 593 -7.45 -25.71 38.19
N SER A 594 -8.49 -25.06 37.66
CA SER A 594 -9.84 -25.11 38.20
C SER A 594 -10.92 -25.38 37.15
N GLU A 595 -11.95 -26.15 37.52
CA GLU A 595 -13.13 -26.42 36.68
C GLU A 595 -12.82 -27.02 35.29
N CYS A 596 -11.61 -27.55 35.10
CA CYS A 596 -11.15 -28.07 33.82
C CYS A 596 -11.57 -29.54 33.59
N GLY A 597 -11.73 -29.90 32.32
CA GLY A 597 -11.90 -31.29 31.87
C GLY A 597 -10.60 -31.83 31.29
N VAL A 598 -10.10 -32.97 31.77
CA VAL A 598 -8.87 -33.60 31.26
C VAL A 598 -9.11 -35.07 30.93
N LEU A 599 -9.08 -35.43 29.65
CA LEU A 599 -9.48 -36.77 29.21
C LEU A 599 -8.75 -37.33 27.98
N ARG A 600 -8.74 -38.67 27.86
CA ARG A 600 -8.22 -39.42 26.71
C ARG A 600 -6.73 -39.14 26.39
N CYS A 601 -5.98 -38.64 27.37
CA CYS A 601 -4.54 -38.43 27.25
C CYS A 601 -3.77 -39.65 27.76
N ALA A 602 -2.51 -39.84 27.35
CA ALA A 602 -1.69 -40.89 27.97
C ALA A 602 -1.48 -40.59 29.47
N LYS A 603 -1.20 -39.34 29.84
CA LYS A 603 -1.33 -38.85 31.21
C LYS A 603 -2.34 -37.72 31.26
N GLY A 604 -3.26 -37.71 32.21
CA GLY A 604 -4.19 -36.59 32.37
C GLY A 604 -3.44 -35.36 32.85
N LEU A 605 -3.04 -35.39 34.11
CA LEU A 605 -2.20 -34.39 34.76
C LEU A 605 -0.89 -35.05 35.24
N THR A 606 0.25 -34.51 34.80
CA THR A 606 1.57 -34.88 35.33
C THR A 606 2.09 -33.75 36.21
N LEU A 607 2.46 -34.04 37.44
CA LEU A 607 3.08 -33.13 38.41
C LEU A 607 4.47 -33.68 38.73
N ASP A 608 5.50 -32.86 38.64
CA ASP A 608 6.90 -33.30 38.71
C ASP A 608 7.79 -32.25 39.39
N GLY A 609 8.94 -32.68 39.93
CA GLY A 609 9.93 -31.80 40.53
C GLY A 609 9.37 -30.84 41.59
N SER A 610 9.51 -29.54 41.34
CA SER A 610 9.03 -28.47 42.23
C SER A 610 7.62 -27.95 41.89
N ALA A 611 6.75 -28.82 41.35
CA ALA A 611 5.35 -28.49 41.13
C ALA A 611 4.60 -28.24 42.45
N GLU A 612 4.03 -27.04 42.58
CA GLU A 612 3.15 -26.62 43.66
C GLU A 612 1.77 -26.26 43.08
N GLY A 613 1.07 -25.26 43.64
CA GLY A 613 -0.21 -24.76 43.13
C GLY A 613 -1.44 -25.55 43.60
N SER A 614 -2.59 -25.28 42.96
CA SER A 614 -3.86 -25.96 43.25
C SER A 614 -4.49 -26.58 42.01
N VAL A 615 -5.09 -27.75 42.21
CA VAL A 615 -5.86 -28.52 41.23
C VAL A 615 -7.21 -28.76 41.89
N GLU A 616 -8.24 -28.01 41.49
CA GLU A 616 -9.53 -27.98 42.17
C GLU A 616 -10.78 -28.06 41.29
N ASN A 617 -11.79 -28.81 41.75
CA ASN A 617 -13.09 -28.94 41.08
C ASN A 617 -13.00 -29.47 39.62
N ASN A 618 -11.89 -30.12 39.24
CA ASN A 618 -11.67 -30.63 37.89
C ASN A 618 -12.32 -32.00 37.68
N ARG A 619 -12.53 -32.37 36.41
CA ARG A 619 -12.96 -33.70 35.98
C ARG A 619 -11.83 -34.34 35.19
N ILE A 620 -11.12 -35.29 35.80
CA ILE A 620 -9.95 -35.95 35.22
C ILE A 620 -10.28 -37.42 35.04
N PHE A 621 -10.47 -37.86 33.81
CA PHE A 621 -11.01 -39.20 33.53
C PHE A 621 -10.52 -39.79 32.22
N TRP A 622 -10.60 -41.11 32.07
CA TRP A 622 -10.35 -41.75 30.78
C TRP A 622 -8.93 -41.54 30.20
N ASN A 623 -7.96 -41.22 31.06
CA ASN A 623 -6.54 -41.17 30.70
C ASN A 623 -5.90 -42.54 30.98
N GLN A 624 -4.68 -42.80 30.49
CA GLN A 624 -3.95 -44.01 30.89
C GLN A 624 -3.62 -43.94 32.40
N GLU A 625 -2.92 -42.88 32.82
CA GLU A 625 -2.85 -42.46 34.22
C GLU A 625 -3.62 -41.13 34.36
N ASN A 626 -4.58 -41.03 35.29
CA ASN A 626 -5.38 -39.81 35.44
C ASN A 626 -4.56 -38.67 36.06
N ILE A 627 -3.96 -38.89 37.23
CA ILE A 627 -2.95 -38.00 37.80
C ILE A 627 -1.68 -38.80 38.10
N LEU A 628 -0.53 -38.28 37.66
CA LEU A 628 0.80 -38.74 38.04
C LEU A 628 1.51 -37.64 38.85
N VAL A 629 2.09 -37.99 39.99
CA VAL A 629 2.85 -37.09 40.86
C VAL A 629 4.23 -37.69 41.12
N ASN A 630 5.29 -37.02 40.66
CA ASN A 630 6.69 -37.46 40.77
C ASN A 630 7.51 -36.59 41.74
N ASP A 631 8.62 -37.14 42.22
CA ASP A 631 9.84 -36.46 42.67
C ASP A 631 9.68 -35.10 43.38
N ASN A 632 9.22 -35.15 44.63
CA ASN A 632 8.99 -34.01 45.55
C ASN A 632 7.83 -33.06 45.22
N ALA A 633 7.06 -33.25 44.15
CA ALA A 633 5.90 -32.40 43.84
C ALA A 633 4.89 -32.36 45.01
N ALA A 634 4.43 -31.16 45.36
CA ALA A 634 3.71 -30.86 46.60
C ALA A 634 2.35 -30.14 46.39
N THR A 635 1.86 -30.08 45.15
CA THR A 635 0.57 -29.51 44.74
C THR A 635 -0.61 -29.95 45.61
N GLU A 636 -1.55 -29.02 45.81
CA GLU A 636 -2.83 -29.29 46.47
C GLU A 636 -3.88 -29.78 45.45
N ILE A 637 -4.32 -31.03 45.60
CA ILE A 637 -5.29 -31.66 44.70
C ILE A 637 -6.57 -31.85 45.51
N ARG A 638 -7.59 -31.03 45.26
CA ARG A 638 -8.81 -30.98 46.10
C ARG A 638 -10.14 -30.96 45.35
N ASN A 639 -11.18 -31.58 45.90
CA ASN A 639 -12.54 -31.57 45.33
C ASN A 639 -12.65 -32.06 43.87
N ASN A 640 -11.68 -32.83 43.35
CA ASN A 640 -11.70 -33.28 41.96
C ASN A 640 -12.48 -34.60 41.82
N LEU A 641 -13.04 -34.82 40.63
CA LEU A 641 -13.67 -36.06 40.22
C LEU A 641 -12.67 -36.84 39.33
N ILE A 642 -12.13 -37.95 39.85
CA ILE A 642 -11.01 -38.69 39.23
C ILE A 642 -11.40 -40.14 38.96
N TYR A 643 -11.69 -40.50 37.70
CA TYR A 643 -12.43 -41.72 37.43
C TYR A 643 -12.13 -42.39 36.09
N ASP A 644 -12.48 -43.67 35.97
CA ASP A 644 -12.37 -44.47 34.76
C ASP A 644 -10.97 -44.42 34.08
N ALA A 645 -9.87 -44.34 34.84
CA ALA A 645 -8.52 -44.46 34.27
C ALA A 645 -8.29 -45.86 33.69
N VAL A 646 -7.61 -45.92 32.53
CA VAL A 646 -7.21 -47.20 31.91
C VAL A 646 -6.12 -47.90 32.73
N SER A 647 -5.44 -47.18 33.63
CA SER A 647 -4.51 -47.75 34.61
C SER A 647 -4.84 -47.29 36.04
N ILE A 648 -4.29 -46.16 36.49
CA ILE A 648 -4.34 -45.71 37.89
C ILE A 648 -5.00 -44.33 37.98
N GLY A 649 -5.84 -44.15 39.00
CA GLY A 649 -6.51 -42.87 39.28
C GLY A 649 -5.52 -41.78 39.69
N VAL A 650 -4.78 -41.99 40.78
CA VAL A 650 -3.68 -41.12 41.21
C VAL A 650 -2.45 -41.96 41.53
N HIS A 651 -1.35 -41.78 40.79
CA HIS A 651 -0.07 -42.45 41.03
C HIS A 651 0.92 -41.45 41.62
N VAL A 652 1.44 -41.72 42.82
CA VAL A 652 2.47 -40.93 43.49
C VAL A 652 3.79 -41.73 43.52
N ARG A 653 4.87 -41.15 42.99
CA ARG A 653 6.22 -41.74 42.91
C ARG A 653 7.20 -40.75 43.53
N ASN A 654 7.63 -40.97 44.78
CA ASN A 654 8.47 -40.03 45.56
C ASN A 654 7.92 -38.58 45.72
N GLY A 655 6.64 -38.32 45.45
CA GLY A 655 6.00 -37.02 45.65
C GLY A 655 5.48 -36.78 47.08
N ALA A 656 4.98 -35.57 47.36
CA ALA A 656 4.32 -35.23 48.63
C ALA A 656 3.03 -34.40 48.46
N PRO A 657 2.08 -34.82 47.58
CA PRO A 657 0.87 -34.06 47.30
C PRO A 657 -0.08 -34.00 48.51
N LYS A 658 -0.94 -32.96 48.54
CA LYS A 658 -2.08 -32.89 49.47
C LYS A 658 -3.36 -33.26 48.71
N LEU A 659 -3.76 -34.52 48.81
CA LEU A 659 -5.01 -35.05 48.25
C LEU A 659 -6.13 -34.83 49.28
N MET A 660 -7.08 -33.94 48.99
CA MET A 660 -8.14 -33.54 49.92
C MET A 660 -9.55 -33.60 49.30
N ASN A 661 -10.50 -34.31 49.90
CA ASN A 661 -11.92 -34.31 49.46
C ASN A 661 -12.15 -34.69 47.98
N ASN A 662 -11.26 -35.45 47.36
CA ASN A 662 -11.46 -35.93 45.98
C ASN A 662 -12.33 -37.19 45.96
N VAL A 663 -13.10 -37.37 44.89
CA VAL A 663 -13.91 -38.58 44.65
C VAL A 663 -13.22 -39.38 43.55
N ILE A 664 -12.69 -40.56 43.92
CA ILE A 664 -11.81 -41.38 43.09
C ILE A 664 -12.42 -42.77 42.90
N PHE A 665 -12.79 -43.17 41.67
CA PHE A 665 -13.56 -44.41 41.46
C PHE A 665 -13.38 -45.04 40.08
N ASP A 666 -13.65 -46.34 40.00
CA ASP A 666 -13.73 -47.14 38.75
C ASP A 666 -12.48 -47.08 37.84
N ASN A 667 -11.32 -46.78 38.42
CA ASN A 667 -10.01 -46.89 37.78
C ASN A 667 -9.56 -48.36 37.70
N LEU A 668 -8.85 -48.79 36.64
CA LEU A 668 -8.65 -50.22 36.34
C LEU A 668 -7.73 -51.00 37.28
N TYR A 669 -6.59 -50.43 37.69
CA TYR A 669 -5.56 -51.11 38.50
C TYR A 669 -5.46 -50.62 39.95
N ALA A 670 -5.68 -49.32 40.21
CA ALA A 670 -5.76 -48.77 41.56
C ALA A 670 -6.50 -47.43 41.58
N GLY A 671 -7.18 -47.13 42.69
CA GLY A 671 -7.69 -45.78 42.96
C GLY A 671 -6.55 -44.80 43.20
N VAL A 672 -5.74 -45.07 44.24
CA VAL A 672 -4.49 -44.36 44.52
C VAL A 672 -3.35 -45.37 44.66
N ALA A 673 -2.22 -45.14 43.99
CA ALA A 673 -1.00 -45.95 44.10
C ALA A 673 0.17 -45.07 44.57
N VAL A 674 0.97 -45.59 45.50
CA VAL A 674 2.11 -44.90 46.11
C VAL A 674 3.35 -45.78 46.03
N ASP A 675 4.36 -45.35 45.27
CA ASP A 675 5.65 -46.02 45.17
C ASP A 675 6.74 -45.11 45.78
N GLY A 676 7.40 -45.54 46.87
CA GLY A 676 8.47 -44.78 47.54
C GLY A 676 8.02 -43.95 48.76
N ALA A 677 8.95 -43.19 49.33
CA ALA A 677 8.78 -42.48 50.60
C ALA A 677 8.14 -41.09 50.41
N THR A 678 6.89 -40.91 50.88
CA THR A 678 6.06 -39.73 50.54
C THR A 678 5.61 -38.96 51.78
N GLY A 679 5.94 -37.66 51.87
CA GLY A 679 5.51 -36.78 52.96
C GLY A 679 4.09 -36.20 52.83
N GLY A 680 3.26 -36.78 51.95
CA GLY A 680 1.98 -36.21 51.54
C GLY A 680 0.84 -36.33 52.58
N LYS A 681 -0.30 -35.72 52.23
CA LYS A 681 -1.54 -35.79 53.01
C LYS A 681 -2.66 -36.41 52.16
N LEU A 682 -3.40 -37.34 52.73
CA LEU A 682 -4.60 -37.95 52.16
C LEU A 682 -5.73 -37.70 53.16
N GLU A 683 -6.63 -36.75 52.89
CA GLU A 683 -7.69 -36.35 53.82
C GLU A 683 -9.07 -36.25 53.18
N GLY A 684 -10.10 -36.81 53.80
CA GLY A 684 -11.49 -36.65 53.34
C GLY A 684 -11.82 -37.22 51.96
N ASN A 685 -10.90 -37.99 51.33
CA ASN A 685 -11.11 -38.52 49.98
C ASN A 685 -12.03 -39.74 50.01
N ASP A 686 -12.84 -39.86 48.96
CA ASP A 686 -13.84 -40.91 48.77
C ASP A 686 -13.35 -41.84 47.65
N ILE A 687 -12.70 -42.95 48.02
CA ILE A 687 -11.95 -43.82 47.11
C ILE A 687 -12.62 -45.20 47.00
N TYR A 688 -13.09 -45.53 45.79
CA TYR A 688 -13.83 -46.73 45.45
C TYR A 688 -13.04 -47.58 44.44
N PHE A 689 -12.94 -48.88 44.68
CA PHE A 689 -12.21 -49.79 43.79
C PHE A 689 -12.88 -51.18 43.71
N PRO A 690 -13.03 -51.77 42.50
CA PRO A 690 -13.90 -52.93 42.31
C PRO A 690 -13.24 -54.31 42.51
N ARG A 691 -11.98 -54.37 42.95
CA ARG A 691 -11.22 -55.63 43.16
C ARG A 691 -10.56 -55.66 44.54
N ASP A 692 -10.20 -56.85 45.00
CA ASP A 692 -9.63 -57.06 46.33
C ASP A 692 -8.21 -56.49 46.51
N ASP A 693 -7.50 -56.19 45.41
CA ASP A 693 -6.11 -55.70 45.41
C ASP A 693 -5.92 -54.25 45.93
N GLY A 694 -7.02 -53.55 46.28
CA GLY A 694 -7.00 -52.38 47.15
C GLY A 694 -7.27 -51.01 46.50
N ALA A 695 -8.17 -50.23 47.12
CA ALA A 695 -8.45 -48.85 46.73
C ALA A 695 -7.24 -47.90 46.90
N LEU A 696 -6.36 -48.22 47.85
CA LEU A 696 -5.07 -47.57 48.10
C LEU A 696 -3.97 -48.64 48.10
N VAL A 697 -3.00 -48.53 47.20
CA VAL A 697 -1.87 -49.45 47.06
C VAL A 697 -0.58 -48.72 47.45
N VAL A 698 0.17 -49.24 48.42
CA VAL A 698 1.46 -48.66 48.86
C VAL A 698 2.57 -49.69 48.67
N LYS A 699 3.56 -49.37 47.82
CA LYS A 699 4.74 -50.21 47.59
C LYS A 699 5.94 -49.59 48.32
N ASP A 700 6.20 -50.12 49.50
CA ASP A 700 7.30 -49.68 50.35
C ASP A 700 8.67 -50.15 49.81
N LYS A 701 9.70 -49.32 50.02
CA LYS A 701 11.11 -49.64 49.75
C LYS A 701 12.00 -49.60 51.01
N GLY A 702 11.39 -49.57 52.19
CA GLY A 702 12.06 -49.88 53.46
C GLY A 702 12.43 -48.68 54.34
N ASP A 703 11.75 -47.53 54.21
CA ASP A 703 11.96 -46.38 55.10
C ASP A 703 10.62 -45.87 55.67
N THR A 704 10.21 -46.48 56.78
CA THR A 704 8.85 -46.42 57.37
C THR A 704 8.47 -45.08 58.00
N LYS A 705 9.24 -44.00 57.75
CA LYS A 705 9.05 -42.68 58.36
C LYS A 705 8.35 -41.63 57.48
N LYS A 706 7.98 -41.96 56.25
CA LYS A 706 7.21 -41.09 55.35
C LYS A 706 6.08 -41.86 54.65
N VAL A 707 5.07 -42.23 55.44
CA VAL A 707 3.77 -42.72 54.95
C VAL A 707 2.81 -41.53 54.94
N PHE A 708 1.87 -41.51 53.99
CA PHE A 708 0.83 -40.48 53.91
C PHE A 708 0.16 -40.25 55.27
N SER A 709 0.03 -38.98 55.66
CA SER A 709 -0.84 -38.63 56.78
C SER A 709 -2.30 -38.82 56.35
N THR A 710 -2.94 -39.88 56.86
CA THR A 710 -4.31 -40.27 56.51
C THR A 710 -5.31 -39.82 57.57
N ALA A 711 -6.33 -39.05 57.18
CA ALA A 711 -7.43 -38.65 58.06
C ALA A 711 -8.78 -38.67 57.33
N SER A 712 -9.81 -39.25 57.94
CA SER A 712 -11.21 -39.14 57.47
C SER A 712 -11.49 -39.57 56.01
N ASN A 713 -10.65 -40.41 55.38
CA ASN A 713 -10.92 -40.93 54.02
C ASN A 713 -11.90 -42.10 54.06
N THR A 714 -12.79 -42.19 53.08
CA THR A 714 -13.62 -43.36 52.83
C THR A 714 -12.90 -44.29 51.84
N LEU A 715 -12.43 -45.46 52.29
CA LEU A 715 -11.91 -46.50 51.41
C LEU A 715 -12.98 -47.60 51.27
N ARG A 716 -13.39 -47.93 50.04
CA ARG A 716 -14.42 -48.96 49.78
C ARG A 716 -14.01 -49.89 48.63
N ASN A 717 -14.00 -51.20 48.92
CA ASN A 717 -13.95 -52.25 47.91
C ASN A 717 -15.36 -52.41 47.31
N GLY A 718 -15.65 -51.64 46.24
CA GLY A 718 -16.93 -51.59 45.56
C GLY A 718 -16.86 -50.74 44.28
N ILE A 719 -17.76 -51.03 43.33
CA ILE A 719 -17.90 -50.31 42.05
C ILE A 719 -18.75 -49.05 42.28
N SER A 720 -18.27 -47.88 41.83
CA SER A 720 -18.92 -46.56 41.89
C SER A 720 -19.38 -46.05 43.28
N PRO A 721 -19.41 -44.73 43.53
CA PRO A 721 -20.02 -44.19 44.75
C PRO A 721 -21.54 -44.50 44.84
N PRO A 722 -22.05 -45.01 45.97
CA PRO A 722 -23.48 -45.31 46.14
C PRO A 722 -24.29 -44.01 46.25
N GLY A 723 -24.83 -43.55 45.11
CA GLY A 723 -25.57 -42.29 44.98
C GLY A 723 -25.84 -41.94 43.52
N CYS A 724 -26.32 -42.90 42.72
CA CYS A 724 -26.22 -42.91 41.25
C CYS A 724 -26.67 -41.64 40.52
N ALA A 725 -27.62 -40.86 41.07
CA ALA A 725 -28.13 -39.64 40.44
C ALA A 725 -27.06 -38.54 40.26
N GLN A 726 -26.03 -38.47 41.11
CA GLN A 726 -25.02 -37.40 41.06
C GLN A 726 -23.82 -37.73 40.16
N TYR A 727 -23.40 -39.00 40.13
CA TYR A 727 -22.14 -39.42 39.49
C TYR A 727 -22.32 -40.21 38.18
N LYS A 728 -23.55 -40.65 37.88
CA LYS A 728 -23.92 -41.55 36.78
C LYS A 728 -23.27 -42.95 36.88
N THR A 729 -24.02 -43.98 36.53
CA THR A 729 -23.54 -45.37 36.51
C THR A 729 -22.42 -45.55 35.48
N LEU A 730 -21.58 -46.59 35.61
CA LEU A 730 -20.53 -46.88 34.62
C LEU A 730 -21.11 -47.01 33.20
N ALA A 731 -22.32 -47.57 33.04
CA ALA A 731 -23.00 -47.67 31.75
C ALA A 731 -23.44 -46.30 31.21
N GLU A 732 -24.04 -45.43 32.04
CA GLU A 732 -24.41 -44.06 31.65
C GLU A 732 -23.18 -43.19 31.39
N ARG A 733 -22.09 -43.37 32.14
CA ARG A 733 -20.80 -42.73 31.85
C ARG A 733 -20.27 -43.26 30.53
N GLN A 734 -20.17 -44.57 30.30
CA GLN A 734 -19.82 -45.19 29.02
C GLN A 734 -20.72 -44.77 27.85
N GLN A 735 -21.98 -44.45 28.10
CA GLN A 735 -22.91 -43.94 27.09
C GLN A 735 -22.75 -42.43 26.86
N GLN A 736 -22.47 -41.65 27.90
CA GLN A 736 -22.09 -40.23 27.81
C GLN A 736 -20.69 -40.08 27.19
N TYR A 737 -19.83 -41.06 27.38
CA TYR A 737 -18.50 -41.23 26.82
C TYR A 737 -18.54 -41.61 25.36
N LYS A 738 -19.44 -42.51 24.96
CA LYS A 738 -19.82 -42.76 23.56
C LYS A 738 -20.57 -41.57 22.97
N ALA A 739 -21.32 -40.80 23.75
CA ALA A 739 -21.90 -39.53 23.28
C ALA A 739 -20.81 -38.47 23.10
N VAL A 740 -19.78 -38.44 23.96
CA VAL A 740 -18.54 -37.66 23.83
C VAL A 740 -17.57 -38.30 22.80
N GLU A 741 -17.86 -39.50 22.29
CA GLU A 741 -17.18 -40.17 21.17
C GLU A 741 -17.90 -39.89 19.85
N ASN A 742 -19.22 -39.79 19.85
CA ASN A 742 -20.04 -39.33 18.73
C ASN A 742 -19.99 -37.80 18.62
N GLU A 743 -19.83 -37.06 19.72
CA GLU A 743 -19.39 -35.67 19.71
C GLU A 743 -17.90 -35.60 19.37
N LYS A 744 -17.09 -36.63 19.65
CA LYS A 744 -15.74 -36.70 19.06
C LYS A 744 -15.84 -36.92 17.56
N GLU A 745 -16.76 -37.71 17.03
CA GLU A 745 -16.98 -37.90 15.59
C GLU A 745 -17.62 -36.67 14.96
N LYS A 746 -18.45 -35.90 15.68
CA LYS A 746 -18.92 -34.58 15.22
C LYS A 746 -17.85 -33.51 15.33
N SER A 747 -16.97 -33.54 16.32
CA SER A 747 -15.79 -32.69 16.41
C SER A 747 -14.66 -33.16 15.49
N TYR A 748 -14.69 -34.43 15.06
CA TYR A 748 -13.82 -35.02 14.05
C TYR A 748 -14.36 -34.73 12.66
N ALA A 749 -15.68 -34.64 12.48
CA ALA A 749 -16.33 -34.13 11.27
C ALA A 749 -16.14 -32.62 11.17
N ASN A 750 -16.37 -31.86 12.25
CA ASN A 750 -15.98 -30.46 12.36
C ASN A 750 -14.46 -30.28 12.20
N TYR A 751 -13.62 -31.28 12.51
CA TYR A 751 -12.17 -31.24 12.24
C TYR A 751 -11.85 -31.61 10.80
N VAL A 752 -12.57 -32.54 10.16
CA VAL A 752 -12.45 -32.77 8.71
C VAL A 752 -12.89 -31.50 7.99
N ASP A 753 -13.96 -30.84 8.44
CA ASP A 753 -14.43 -29.56 7.92
C ASP A 753 -13.49 -28.41 8.31
N LEU A 754 -12.89 -28.36 9.51
CA LEU A 754 -11.90 -27.34 9.91
C LEU A 754 -10.58 -27.55 9.17
N ARG A 755 -10.16 -28.80 8.95
CA ARG A 755 -8.94 -29.16 8.22
C ARG A 755 -9.13 -28.91 6.74
N LYS A 756 -10.26 -29.30 6.18
CA LYS A 756 -10.69 -28.96 4.82
C LYS A 756 -10.86 -27.45 4.67
N LEU A 757 -11.37 -26.73 5.66
CA LEU A 757 -11.41 -25.26 5.69
C LEU A 757 -10.02 -24.65 5.80
N ILE A 758 -9.09 -25.23 6.55
CA ILE A 758 -7.68 -24.82 6.63
C ILE A 758 -6.99 -25.04 5.28
N ASP A 759 -7.14 -26.21 4.68
CA ASP A 759 -6.55 -26.59 3.40
C ASP A 759 -7.19 -25.76 2.25
N GLU A 760 -8.52 -25.58 2.24
CA GLU A 760 -9.27 -24.71 1.31
C GLU A 760 -8.93 -23.23 1.52
N THR A 761 -8.82 -22.75 2.76
CA THR A 761 -8.42 -21.36 3.06
C THR A 761 -6.99 -21.13 2.60
N THR A 762 -6.08 -22.09 2.80
CA THR A 762 -4.68 -22.01 2.36
C THR A 762 -4.58 -22.05 0.83
N ALA A 763 -5.33 -22.93 0.17
CA ALA A 763 -5.40 -23.00 -1.29
C ALA A 763 -6.04 -21.75 -1.90
N PHE A 764 -7.17 -21.28 -1.37
CA PHE A 764 -7.85 -20.06 -1.81
C PHE A 764 -6.99 -18.81 -1.55
N THR A 765 -6.30 -18.76 -0.41
CA THR A 765 -5.27 -17.76 -0.09
C THR A 765 -4.19 -17.73 -1.16
N LEU A 766 -3.54 -18.88 -1.42
CA LEU A 766 -2.47 -18.97 -2.41
C LEU A 766 -2.97 -18.63 -3.82
N LEU A 767 -4.19 -19.05 -4.17
CA LEU A 767 -4.86 -18.67 -5.41
C LEU A 767 -5.08 -17.16 -5.50
N ARG A 768 -5.61 -16.53 -4.44
CA ARG A 768 -5.83 -15.07 -4.37
C ARG A 768 -4.54 -14.28 -4.43
N VAL A 769 -3.50 -14.69 -3.70
CA VAL A 769 -2.16 -14.08 -3.76
C VAL A 769 -1.62 -14.14 -5.19
N THR A 770 -1.70 -15.32 -5.82
CA THR A 770 -1.23 -15.55 -7.19
C THR A 770 -2.08 -14.76 -8.20
N GLU A 771 -3.39 -14.72 -8.03
CA GLU A 771 -4.33 -13.97 -8.87
C GLU A 771 -4.07 -12.46 -8.76
N MET A 772 -3.88 -11.91 -7.56
CA MET A 772 -3.61 -10.49 -7.35
C MET A 772 -2.24 -10.08 -7.89
N ALA A 773 -1.19 -10.89 -7.66
CA ALA A 773 0.11 -10.68 -8.29
C ALA A 773 0.00 -10.71 -9.83
N SER A 774 -0.75 -11.66 -10.40
CA SER A 774 -0.98 -11.75 -11.85
C SER A 774 -1.79 -10.58 -12.39
N ARG A 775 -2.84 -10.18 -11.66
CA ARG A 775 -3.72 -9.05 -12.02
C ARG A 775 -3.00 -7.71 -11.94
N SER A 776 -2.09 -7.51 -10.98
CA SER A 776 -1.31 -6.26 -10.87
C SER A 776 -0.30 -6.08 -12.01
N VAL A 777 0.29 -7.17 -12.51
CA VAL A 777 1.16 -7.14 -13.70
C VAL A 777 0.30 -6.95 -14.97
N ALA A 778 -0.85 -7.61 -15.04
CA ALA A 778 -1.78 -7.47 -16.16
C ALA A 778 -2.50 -6.11 -16.20
N SER A 779 -2.74 -5.44 -15.08
CA SER A 779 -3.44 -4.16 -15.02
C SER A 779 -2.59 -3.04 -15.60
N SER A 780 -1.28 -2.99 -15.29
CA SER A 780 -0.28 -2.15 -15.98
C SER A 780 -0.46 -2.17 -17.51
N HIS A 781 -0.70 -3.35 -18.08
CA HIS A 781 -0.94 -3.55 -19.52
C HIS A 781 -2.40 -3.33 -19.97
N LYS A 782 -3.39 -3.33 -19.06
CA LYS A 782 -4.83 -3.37 -19.37
C LYS A 782 -5.68 -2.20 -18.84
N VAL A 783 -5.09 -1.13 -18.27
CA VAL A 783 -5.82 0.14 -18.01
C VAL A 783 -6.10 0.91 -19.32
N GLN A 784 -6.57 0.21 -20.36
CA GLN A 784 -7.01 0.81 -21.63
C GLN A 784 -8.47 1.25 -21.62
N TRP A 785 -9.31 0.66 -20.77
CA TRP A 785 -10.75 0.98 -20.72
C TRP A 785 -11.04 2.31 -19.99
N LEU A 786 -10.16 2.70 -19.06
CA LEU A 786 -10.17 4.00 -18.35
C LEU A 786 -9.77 5.19 -19.25
N LEU A 787 -9.62 4.95 -20.55
CA LEU A 787 -9.23 5.93 -21.58
C LEU A 787 -10.34 6.20 -22.60
N LYS A 788 -11.51 5.56 -22.48
CA LYS A 788 -12.57 5.64 -23.51
C LYS A 788 -13.44 6.90 -23.47
N ASP A 789 -13.38 7.68 -22.39
CA ASP A 789 -14.03 9.00 -22.34
C ASP A 789 -13.10 10.07 -22.94
N GLY A 790 -12.85 9.94 -24.24
CA GLY A 790 -11.82 10.71 -24.97
C GLY A 790 -12.07 10.81 -26.48
N LYS A 791 -13.35 10.91 -26.88
CA LYS A 791 -13.86 11.12 -28.27
C LYS A 791 -13.27 10.22 -29.36
N ASP A 792 -14.02 9.18 -29.72
CA ASP A 792 -13.96 8.62 -31.07
C ASP A 792 -14.50 9.67 -32.06
N ASP A 793 -13.62 10.28 -32.87
CA ASP A 793 -13.93 10.97 -34.14
C ASP A 793 -12.63 11.06 -34.95
N ASP A 794 -12.37 10.05 -35.79
CA ASP A 794 -12.05 10.21 -37.22
C ASP A 794 -11.66 8.87 -37.87
N ALA A 795 -12.25 8.60 -39.03
CA ALA A 795 -12.05 7.35 -39.78
C ALA A 795 -11.38 7.61 -41.13
N ASP A 796 -10.10 7.22 -41.24
CA ASP A 796 -9.37 6.79 -42.45
C ASP A 796 -7.89 6.56 -42.02
N GLY A 797 -7.07 5.72 -42.66
CA GLY A 797 -7.30 4.85 -43.80
C GLY A 797 -5.97 4.34 -44.36
N SER A 798 -5.73 3.02 -44.31
CA SER A 798 -4.61 2.27 -44.92
C SER A 798 -3.21 2.29 -44.24
N PRO A 799 -2.34 1.28 -44.48
CA PRO A 799 -1.33 0.85 -43.51
C PRO A 799 0.15 1.09 -43.92
N LEU A 800 1.05 1.09 -42.92
CA LEU A 800 2.49 0.94 -43.14
C LEU A 800 3.08 -0.19 -42.28
N SER A 801 3.68 -1.17 -42.95
CA SER A 801 4.40 -2.31 -42.38
C SER A 801 5.83 -1.92 -41.96
N PRO A 802 6.33 -2.37 -40.80
CA PRO A 802 7.74 -2.23 -40.46
C PRO A 802 8.58 -3.32 -41.14
N THR A 803 9.65 -2.93 -41.83
CA THR A 803 10.66 -3.85 -42.39
C THR A 803 11.66 -4.30 -41.33
N ASN A 804 12.03 -5.59 -41.36
CA ASN A 804 13.00 -6.22 -40.47
C ASN A 804 14.40 -5.57 -40.50
N GLY A 805 15.10 -5.60 -39.37
CA GLY A 805 16.57 -5.48 -39.33
C GLY A 805 17.15 -5.14 -37.96
N GLY A 806 17.65 -6.15 -37.22
CA GLY A 806 18.43 -5.92 -35.99
C GLY A 806 18.01 -6.77 -34.80
N LYS A 807 18.33 -8.07 -34.81
CA LYS A 807 18.33 -8.89 -33.59
C LYS A 807 19.64 -8.64 -32.82
N GLU A 808 19.53 -8.25 -31.55
CA GLU A 808 20.43 -8.76 -30.51
C GLU A 808 19.61 -8.94 -29.23
N ALA A 809 19.77 -10.10 -28.58
CA ALA A 809 18.82 -10.59 -27.59
C ALA A 809 19.39 -10.52 -26.18
N VAL A 810 18.56 -10.08 -25.24
CA VAL A 810 18.73 -10.36 -23.81
C VAL A 810 17.39 -10.91 -23.29
N ASP A 811 17.11 -12.16 -23.66
CA ASP A 811 15.97 -12.91 -23.13
C ASP A 811 16.22 -13.30 -21.67
N HIS A 812 15.76 -12.46 -20.73
CA HIS A 812 15.51 -12.91 -19.37
C HIS A 812 14.16 -13.63 -19.32
N HIS A 813 14.20 -14.96 -19.49
CA HIS A 813 13.03 -15.82 -19.30
C HIS A 813 12.44 -15.69 -17.88
N LEU A 814 11.33 -14.96 -17.78
CA LEU A 814 10.39 -15.07 -16.67
C LEU A 814 9.30 -16.08 -17.06
N GLU A 815 9.48 -17.34 -16.66
CA GLU A 815 8.38 -18.31 -16.74
C GLU A 815 7.20 -17.87 -15.86
N PRO A 816 5.93 -18.08 -16.28
CA PRO A 816 4.77 -17.80 -15.45
C PRO A 816 4.71 -18.76 -14.26
N PHE A 817 4.79 -18.21 -13.04
CA PHE A 817 4.85 -18.93 -11.76
C PHE A 817 3.76 -20.00 -11.52
N ALA A 818 2.66 -19.98 -12.28
CA ALA A 818 1.60 -20.98 -12.22
C ALA A 818 2.07 -22.39 -12.65
N SER A 819 3.02 -22.51 -13.59
CA SER A 819 3.42 -23.79 -14.20
C SER A 819 4.18 -24.76 -13.27
N ARG A 820 4.62 -24.30 -12.09
CA ARG A 820 5.36 -25.11 -11.11
C ARG A 820 4.48 -25.83 -10.08
N TRP A 821 3.26 -25.38 -9.82
CA TRP A 821 2.42 -25.93 -8.75
C TRP A 821 1.76 -27.26 -9.10
N ASP A 822 1.38 -27.48 -10.37
CA ASP A 822 0.82 -28.74 -10.87
C ASP A 822 1.79 -29.95 -10.80
N LYS A 823 3.06 -29.72 -10.45
CA LYS A 823 4.08 -30.77 -10.30
C LYS A 823 4.46 -31.07 -8.84
N LEU A 824 3.85 -30.36 -7.87
CA LEU A 824 4.12 -30.52 -6.44
C LEU A 824 2.92 -31.06 -5.64
N SER A 825 1.80 -31.34 -6.29
CA SER A 825 0.74 -32.19 -5.75
C SER A 825 1.25 -33.63 -5.63
N VAL A 826 1.83 -33.97 -4.48
CA VAL A 826 2.28 -35.32 -4.15
C VAL A 826 1.14 -36.32 -4.34
N ARG A 827 1.32 -37.29 -5.24
CA ARG A 827 0.45 -38.46 -5.30
C ARG A 827 0.48 -39.17 -3.95
N VAL A 828 -0.67 -39.23 -3.28
CA VAL A 828 -0.89 -40.21 -2.20
C VAL A 828 -1.10 -41.58 -2.86
N GLU A 829 0.00 -42.23 -3.24
CA GLU A 829 -0.04 -43.63 -3.68
C GLU A 829 -0.33 -44.51 -2.45
N ARG A 830 -1.60 -44.91 -2.31
CA ARG A 830 -2.02 -45.89 -1.31
C ARG A 830 -1.51 -47.28 -1.72
N GLY A 831 -0.35 -47.67 -1.19
CA GLY A 831 0.11 -49.06 -1.22
C GLY A 831 -0.68 -49.93 -0.24
N GLY A 832 -1.50 -50.84 -0.75
CA GLY A 832 -2.24 -51.85 0.01
C GLY A 832 -2.82 -52.89 -0.96
N PRO A 833 -2.73 -54.21 -0.68
CA PRO A 833 -2.84 -55.23 -1.72
C PRO A 833 -4.27 -55.50 -2.19
N ALA A 834 -4.37 -56.02 -3.42
CA ALA A 834 -5.62 -56.34 -4.08
C ALA A 834 -6.36 -57.53 -3.44
N GLY A 835 -7.69 -57.40 -3.36
CA GLY A 835 -8.65 -58.47 -3.11
C GLY A 835 -9.90 -58.19 -3.94
N GLU A 836 -10.47 -59.22 -4.57
CA GLU A 836 -11.41 -59.09 -5.70
C GLU A 836 -12.88 -58.90 -5.29
N GLY A 837 -13.68 -58.33 -6.20
CA GLY A 837 -15.01 -58.88 -6.52
C GLY A 837 -16.26 -58.09 -6.12
N ALA A 838 -16.93 -57.50 -7.13
CA ALA A 838 -18.38 -57.15 -7.22
C ALA A 838 -19.00 -56.22 -6.13
N GLY A 839 -20.06 -55.45 -6.38
CA GLY A 839 -20.83 -55.18 -7.61
C GLY A 839 -22.03 -54.25 -7.30
N GLU A 840 -22.62 -53.66 -8.35
CA GLU A 840 -23.97 -53.06 -8.42
C GLU A 840 -24.42 -51.89 -7.49
N SER A 841 -24.72 -50.74 -8.15
CA SER A 841 -25.98 -49.95 -7.99
C SER A 841 -26.22 -49.16 -6.66
N THR A 842 -27.00 -48.06 -6.58
CA THR A 842 -27.77 -47.26 -7.57
C THR A 842 -27.99 -45.82 -7.06
N ALA A 843 -28.18 -44.87 -8.00
CA ALA A 843 -29.07 -43.69 -7.98
C ALA A 843 -29.21 -42.72 -6.77
N ALA A 844 -29.08 -41.42 -7.10
CA ALA A 844 -29.81 -40.25 -6.56
C ALA A 844 -29.54 -39.82 -5.08
N THR A 845 -29.74 -38.56 -4.65
CA THR A 845 -30.31 -37.36 -5.30
C THR A 845 -29.63 -36.09 -4.75
N SER A 846 -29.69 -34.97 -5.48
CA SER A 846 -29.17 -33.67 -5.04
C SER A 846 -29.97 -33.03 -3.91
N GLY A 847 -29.31 -32.67 -2.80
CA GLY A 847 -29.85 -31.81 -1.74
C GLY A 847 -28.96 -30.58 -1.51
N ARG A 848 -29.44 -29.38 -1.85
CA ARG A 848 -28.78 -28.11 -1.48
C ARG A 848 -29.20 -27.72 -0.06
N LEU A 849 -28.25 -27.31 0.77
CA LEU A 849 -28.51 -26.62 2.04
C LEU A 849 -27.84 -25.24 2.04
N LEU A 850 -28.62 -24.23 2.39
CA LEU A 850 -28.19 -22.86 2.71
C LEU A 850 -28.19 -22.70 4.24
N PRO A 851 -27.29 -21.91 4.83
CA PRO A 851 -27.46 -21.43 6.20
C PRO A 851 -28.25 -20.10 6.25
N PHE A 852 -28.92 -19.89 7.38
CA PHE A 852 -29.88 -18.81 7.64
C PHE A 852 -29.22 -17.46 8.01
N LEU A 853 -29.92 -16.36 7.72
CA LEU A 853 -29.80 -15.06 8.41
C LEU A 853 -31.17 -14.70 9.04
N PRO A 854 -31.22 -14.13 10.26
CA PRO A 854 -32.47 -13.72 10.89
C PRO A 854 -32.99 -12.38 10.32
N ALA A 855 -34.31 -12.22 10.33
CA ALA A 855 -35.02 -11.15 9.62
C ALA A 855 -35.29 -9.89 10.45
N GLY A 856 -35.49 -8.76 9.74
CA GLY A 856 -36.14 -7.55 10.21
C GLY A 856 -36.86 -6.87 9.04
N GLU A 857 -38.16 -6.60 9.17
CA GLU A 857 -39.03 -6.17 8.07
C GLU A 857 -38.87 -4.67 7.69
N PRO A 858 -39.14 -4.29 6.42
CA PRO A 858 -39.14 -2.89 5.96
C PRO A 858 -40.55 -2.26 5.90
N PRO A 859 -40.67 -0.92 5.92
CA PRO A 859 -41.87 -0.23 5.45
C PRO A 859 -41.70 0.44 4.08
N SER A 860 -42.80 0.36 3.33
CA SER A 860 -43.12 0.89 2.00
C SER A 860 -42.90 2.38 1.72
N ARG A 861 -42.81 2.72 0.42
CA ARG A 861 -42.84 4.08 -0.13
C ARG A 861 -44.19 4.80 0.10
N GLY A 862 -44.09 6.11 0.36
CA GLY A 862 -44.90 7.15 -0.30
C GLY A 862 -46.08 7.76 0.48
N VAL A 863 -46.12 9.10 0.54
CA VAL A 863 -47.23 10.00 0.15
C VAL A 863 -46.81 11.48 0.36
N VAL A 864 -47.44 12.38 -0.38
CA VAL A 864 -47.18 13.84 -0.48
C VAL A 864 -47.98 14.64 0.55
N HIS A 865 -47.42 15.77 1.04
CA HIS A 865 -48.02 17.10 1.36
C HIS A 865 -47.09 17.84 2.36
N GLN A 866 -46.50 19.00 2.05
CA GLN A 866 -47.03 20.39 2.04
C GLN A 866 -47.37 21.01 3.41
N LEU A 867 -47.13 22.35 3.52
CA LEU A 867 -47.49 23.33 4.59
C LEU A 867 -46.35 23.68 5.61
N PRO A 868 -46.41 24.81 6.36
CA PRO A 868 -45.81 26.10 5.93
C PRO A 868 -45.01 26.82 7.09
N PRO A 869 -44.59 28.11 7.01
CA PRO A 869 -43.55 28.67 7.89
C PRO A 869 -44.01 29.54 9.08
N GLY A 870 -43.07 29.87 9.98
CA GLY A 870 -43.16 30.90 11.04
C GLY A 870 -43.21 30.33 12.47
N HIS A 871 -42.90 31.06 13.54
CA HIS A 871 -42.22 32.36 13.71
C HIS A 871 -41.89 32.55 15.22
N HIS A 872 -40.81 33.28 15.57
CA HIS A 872 -40.54 33.82 16.94
C HIS A 872 -40.25 32.79 18.09
N ARG A 873 -39.59 33.13 19.23
CA ARG A 873 -39.07 34.42 19.76
C ARG A 873 -37.90 34.23 20.76
N HIS A 874 -37.01 35.23 20.80
CA HIS A 874 -35.97 35.59 21.79
C HIS A 874 -35.90 34.93 23.18
N ARG A 875 -34.64 34.76 23.66
CA ARG A 875 -34.10 35.59 24.76
C ARG A 875 -32.60 35.88 24.61
N ARG A 876 -32.18 37.11 24.98
CA ARG A 876 -30.78 37.60 25.01
C ARG A 876 -30.23 37.54 26.43
N VAL A 877 -28.93 37.25 26.58
CA VAL A 877 -27.90 38.01 27.36
C VAL A 877 -26.54 37.57 26.74
N GLY A 878 -25.52 38.40 26.48
CA GLY A 878 -25.40 39.86 26.50
C GLY A 878 -23.94 40.29 26.71
N GLU A 879 -23.40 41.14 25.82
CA GLU A 879 -22.16 41.95 26.01
C GLU A 879 -20.82 41.17 26.12
N ARG A 880 -19.61 41.64 25.77
CA ARG A 880 -19.01 42.86 25.14
C ARG A 880 -17.56 42.44 24.74
N THR A 881 -16.79 43.00 23.80
CA THR A 881 -16.86 44.19 22.93
C THR A 881 -15.96 43.96 21.68
N ALA A 882 -16.07 44.78 20.64
CA ALA A 882 -14.97 45.09 19.69
C ALA A 882 -14.45 46.52 19.97
N PRO A 883 -13.31 46.94 19.39
CA PRO A 883 -13.41 47.73 18.15
C PRO A 883 -12.41 47.25 17.08
N ASP A 884 -12.58 47.32 15.75
CA ASP A 884 -13.36 48.13 14.79
C ASP A 884 -12.42 48.98 13.88
N GLN A 885 -12.66 48.85 12.58
CA GLN A 885 -12.25 49.68 11.43
C GLN A 885 -10.82 49.73 10.84
N GLN A 886 -10.82 49.36 9.54
CA GLN A 886 -10.19 50.04 8.39
C GLN A 886 -8.66 50.11 8.26
N LYS A 887 -8.16 49.55 7.15
CA LYS A 887 -7.88 50.38 5.95
C LYS A 887 -7.73 49.57 4.66
N TYR A 888 -8.13 50.20 3.56
CA TYR A 888 -7.72 49.83 2.20
C TYR A 888 -6.20 49.89 2.08
N HIS A 889 -5.59 48.96 1.34
CA HIS A 889 -4.66 49.32 0.28
C HIS A 889 -4.55 48.22 -0.78
N SER A 890 -4.52 48.67 -2.03
CA SER A 890 -4.08 47.92 -3.20
C SER A 890 -2.57 47.66 -3.18
N VAL A 891 -2.16 46.40 -3.36
CA VAL A 891 -1.21 45.93 -4.39
C VAL A 891 -1.69 44.55 -4.80
#